data_AF-A0AAN6YIE4-F1
#
_entry.id   AF-A0AAN6YIE4-F1
#
_cell.length_a   1.000
_cell.length_b   1.000
_cell.length_c   1.000
_cell.angle_alpha   90.00
_cell.angle_beta   90.00
_cell.angle_gamma   90.00
#
_symmetry.space_group_name_H-M   'P 1'
#
loop_
_entity.id
_entity.type
_entity.pdbx_description
1 polymer ?
#
loop_
_entity_poly.entity_id
_entity_poly.type
_entity_poly.pdbx_seq_one_letter_code
_entity_poly.pdbx_strand_id
1 'polypeptide(L)'
;MAQQQDTFLYALSSNNAWAGYKAHQNPQFFPKLASGQSPQILWLGCSDSRCPETTILGLQPGDVFVHRNIANIISPTDINTSAVIEYAVAHLKVKHVVLCGHTCCGGAVAALSDTRVGGVLDTWLTPLKAVRFQHEEELSAIKETAARAVRIAELNVQAGVNVLMSNVTVLEAIKERGLEVHGCLFDIACGRIKDLGFGTGKGRIPGVGGGEEVVRGRHAQLIRILLENLTQEDLISFRDVLKTALHEYSTGTQKDSGWKSIHQPERTSIHNDARGTNTLFMPSAGPDGLGIKAQHQDEAKHEAPPIVKPTGAITLFSPQGTVVGLLHASTLTAFRTALASVCLVSKRARVHTLTVFGCGEQAYWHIRLALLLRGSTIRTVNIINRRFSDAAKALLKRLYGVPASVKAREGWTDCAFGVLTQGYGEYERLLTEQVRDADVIFCCTPSTEPLFRPAILTEHEGRQKGRLLVAIGSYTPSMHEIPGEVLHQAVKRHHLGGMFHFKHAMEGGVVIVDTLDGLQEAGELIDAGLEPNQVVEYAFLSVHDEMAAGTESPLHSTDDVAITSEMLGKFDLGSTSSVNTAGETNSIMSAASSSGKMTSSSISSAMSTDNGDADGHAGSEPKHRPAHHKSKSKEKVKENDKESEADRLSRWLAKGNVIYKSVGLGLMDLTVGMHLVKYAQERGVGTTVPGF
;
A
#
# COMPACT_ATOMS: atom_id res chain seq x y z
N MET A 1 32.43 20.31 11.92
CA MET A 1 32.89 20.04 10.55
C MET A 1 32.57 18.58 10.26
N ALA A 2 31.60 18.32 9.39
CA ALA A 2 31.28 16.95 8.99
C ALA A 2 32.50 16.36 8.28
N GLN A 3 32.96 15.17 8.70
CA GLN A 3 33.98 14.43 7.96
C GLN A 3 33.45 14.23 6.54
N GLN A 4 34.10 14.89 5.57
CA GLN A 4 33.79 14.74 4.17
C GLN A 4 34.12 13.29 3.79
N GLN A 5 33.08 12.48 3.64
CA GLN A 5 33.21 11.07 3.29
C GLN A 5 33.96 10.96 1.96
N ASP A 6 34.97 10.09 1.91
CA ASP A 6 35.73 9.83 0.67
C ASP A 6 34.75 9.34 -0.41
N THR A 7 34.58 10.17 -1.45
CA THR A 7 33.63 9.93 -2.55
C THR A 7 33.92 8.62 -3.28
N PHE A 8 35.19 8.24 -3.41
CA PHE A 8 35.57 6.99 -4.07
C PHE A 8 35.19 5.78 -3.22
N LEU A 9 35.49 5.81 -1.92
CA LEU A 9 35.08 4.75 -1.00
C LEU A 9 33.55 4.63 -0.91
N TYR A 10 32.84 5.76 -0.92
CA TYR A 10 31.38 5.78 -0.99
C TYR A 10 30.86 5.14 -2.29
N ALA A 11 31.47 5.43 -3.44
CA ALA A 11 31.11 4.83 -4.71
C ALA A 11 31.33 3.31 -4.73
N LEU A 12 32.45 2.81 -4.17
CA LEU A 12 32.70 1.37 -4.07
C LEU A 12 31.69 0.67 -3.15
N SER A 13 31.34 1.29 -2.03
CA SER A 13 30.29 0.79 -1.13
C SER A 13 28.93 0.76 -1.83
N SER A 14 28.60 1.82 -2.56
CA SER A 14 27.37 1.92 -3.35
C SER A 14 27.32 0.90 -4.48
N ASN A 15 28.45 0.57 -5.11
CA ASN A 15 28.53 -0.51 -6.10
C ASN A 15 28.21 -1.88 -5.47
N ASN A 16 28.75 -2.18 -4.28
CA ASN A 16 28.42 -3.43 -3.58
C ASN A 16 26.92 -3.52 -3.25
N ALA A 17 26.33 -2.41 -2.78
CA ALA A 17 24.90 -2.34 -2.52
C ALA A 17 24.07 -2.51 -3.81
N TRP A 18 24.47 -1.85 -4.90
CA TRP A 18 23.81 -1.96 -6.20
C TRP A 18 23.89 -3.38 -6.77
N ALA A 19 25.07 -4.02 -6.71
CA ALA A 19 25.25 -5.38 -7.18
C ALA A 19 24.39 -6.36 -6.36
N GLY A 20 24.39 -6.23 -5.03
CA GLY A 20 23.50 -7.02 -4.18
C GLY A 20 22.02 -6.82 -4.52
N TYR A 21 21.60 -5.56 -4.68
CA TYR A 21 20.23 -5.21 -5.06
C TYR A 21 19.81 -5.79 -6.40
N LYS A 22 20.65 -5.66 -7.45
CA LYS A 22 20.35 -6.17 -8.80
C LYS A 22 20.31 -7.69 -8.84
N ALA A 23 21.26 -8.35 -8.18
CA ALA A 23 21.27 -9.80 -8.04
C ALA A 23 20.03 -10.30 -7.30
N HIS A 24 19.57 -9.58 -6.27
CA HIS A 24 18.36 -9.93 -5.56
C HIS A 24 17.09 -9.72 -6.40
N GLN A 25 16.97 -8.56 -7.08
CA GLN A 25 15.83 -8.27 -7.94
C GLN A 25 15.70 -9.25 -9.12
N ASN A 26 16.82 -9.65 -9.71
CA ASN A 26 16.89 -10.63 -10.78
C ASN A 26 18.14 -11.50 -10.60
N PRO A 27 18.01 -12.71 -10.03
CA PRO A 27 19.14 -13.62 -9.82
C PRO A 27 19.87 -14.02 -11.09
N GLN A 28 19.20 -13.95 -12.25
CA GLN A 28 19.80 -14.24 -13.55
C GLN A 28 20.44 -13.00 -14.20
N PHE A 29 20.40 -11.84 -13.55
CA PHE A 29 20.92 -10.60 -14.12
C PHE A 29 22.43 -10.68 -14.42
N PHE A 30 23.25 -10.93 -13.40
CA PHE A 30 24.70 -11.05 -13.60
C PHE A 30 25.13 -12.32 -14.34
N PRO A 31 24.54 -13.52 -14.11
CA PRO A 31 24.82 -14.68 -14.95
C PRO A 31 24.55 -14.43 -16.44
N LYS A 32 23.44 -13.75 -16.78
CA LYS A 32 23.15 -13.37 -18.16
C LYS A 32 24.18 -12.38 -18.71
N LEU A 33 24.54 -11.35 -17.93
CA LEU A 33 25.59 -10.40 -18.34
C LEU A 33 26.94 -11.07 -18.54
N ALA A 34 27.29 -12.05 -17.70
CA ALA A 34 28.52 -12.81 -17.80
C ALA A 34 28.54 -13.74 -19.04
N SER A 35 27.37 -14.19 -19.52
CA SER A 35 27.27 -15.06 -20.69
C SER A 35 27.58 -14.37 -22.02
N GLY A 36 27.48 -13.03 -22.07
CA GLY A 36 27.79 -12.25 -23.25
C GLY A 36 26.99 -10.95 -23.34
N GLN A 37 27.21 -10.22 -24.44
CA GLN A 37 26.54 -8.96 -24.75
C GLN A 37 25.88 -9.03 -26.13
N SER A 38 24.68 -8.48 -26.25
CA SER A 38 23.96 -8.35 -27.53
C SER A 38 23.16 -7.04 -27.57
N PRO A 39 23.81 -5.88 -27.37
CA PRO A 39 23.15 -4.59 -27.35
C PRO A 39 22.51 -4.29 -28.70
N GLN A 40 21.41 -3.54 -28.70
CA GLN A 40 20.74 -3.13 -29.95
C GLN A 40 21.18 -1.73 -30.39
N ILE A 41 21.82 -0.96 -29.50
CA ILE A 41 22.19 0.43 -29.70
C ILE A 41 23.70 0.59 -29.50
N LEU A 42 24.38 1.22 -30.46
CA LEU A 42 25.67 1.87 -30.26
C LEU A 42 25.41 3.34 -29.90
N TRP A 43 25.89 3.79 -28.75
CA TRP A 43 25.83 5.17 -28.30
C TRP A 43 27.20 5.83 -28.43
N LEU A 44 27.26 6.92 -29.20
CA LEU A 44 28.42 7.79 -29.35
C LEU A 44 28.10 9.12 -28.68
N GLY A 45 28.78 9.44 -27.57
CA GLY A 45 28.42 10.59 -26.74
C GLY A 45 29.60 11.38 -26.17
N CYS A 46 29.30 12.45 -25.43
CA CYS A 46 30.32 13.25 -24.78
C CYS A 46 30.78 12.62 -23.45
N SER A 47 32.05 12.77 -23.07
CA SER A 47 32.60 12.36 -21.77
C SER A 47 32.20 13.26 -20.60
N ASP A 48 31.13 14.04 -20.76
CA ASP A 48 30.55 14.88 -19.70
C ASP A 48 29.87 14.03 -18.62
N SER A 49 30.26 14.20 -17.35
CA SER A 49 29.73 13.38 -16.24
C SER A 49 28.22 13.51 -16.03
N ARG A 50 27.57 14.54 -16.58
CA ARG A 50 26.13 14.77 -16.51
C ARG A 50 25.34 14.02 -17.59
N CYS A 51 26.03 13.39 -18.54
CA CYS A 51 25.43 12.66 -19.67
C CYS A 51 25.71 11.14 -19.65
N PRO A 52 25.39 10.39 -18.56
CA PRO A 52 25.54 8.93 -18.53
C PRO A 52 24.42 8.26 -19.33
N GLU A 53 24.76 7.71 -20.50
CA GLU A 53 23.83 7.19 -21.51
C GLU A 53 22.87 6.10 -21.00
N THR A 54 23.39 5.07 -20.32
CA THR A 54 22.57 3.97 -19.80
C THR A 54 21.54 4.50 -18.80
N THR A 55 21.92 5.49 -17.98
CA THR A 55 21.06 6.11 -16.97
C THR A 55 20.01 7.03 -17.59
N ILE A 56 20.40 7.95 -18.48
CA ILE A 56 19.47 8.92 -19.09
C ILE A 56 18.46 8.24 -20.04
N LEU A 57 18.82 7.08 -20.59
CA LEU A 57 17.91 6.25 -21.39
C LEU A 57 17.03 5.32 -20.54
N GLY A 58 17.26 5.22 -19.23
CA GLY A 58 16.53 4.30 -18.35
C GLY A 58 16.77 2.82 -18.64
N LEU A 59 17.92 2.47 -19.24
CA LEU A 59 18.28 1.13 -19.65
C LEU A 59 19.12 0.39 -18.60
N GLN A 60 19.34 -0.91 -18.80
CA GLN A 60 20.19 -1.73 -17.93
C GLN A 60 21.60 -1.90 -18.51
N PRO A 61 22.61 -2.21 -17.67
CA PRO A 61 23.88 -2.74 -18.16
C PRO A 61 23.68 -3.81 -19.23
N GLY A 62 24.43 -3.71 -20.33
CA GLY A 62 24.35 -4.64 -21.47
C GLY A 62 23.34 -4.29 -22.56
N ASP A 63 22.41 -3.34 -22.32
CA ASP A 63 21.41 -2.94 -23.32
C ASP A 63 21.99 -2.00 -24.41
N VAL A 64 23.02 -1.21 -24.06
CA VAL A 64 23.68 -0.23 -24.93
C VAL A 64 25.19 -0.46 -24.95
N PHE A 65 25.78 -0.41 -26.14
CA PHE A 65 27.23 -0.37 -26.32
C PHE A 65 27.69 1.08 -26.44
N VAL A 66 28.71 1.49 -25.70
CA VAL A 66 28.96 2.91 -25.44
C VAL A 66 30.40 3.28 -25.80
N HIS A 67 30.55 4.40 -26.52
CA HIS A 67 31.81 5.11 -26.65
C HIS A 67 31.62 6.60 -26.40
N ARG A 68 32.57 7.19 -25.68
CA ARG A 68 32.51 8.58 -25.25
C ARG A 68 33.86 9.24 -25.41
N ASN A 69 33.83 10.49 -25.89
CA ASN A 69 35.02 11.34 -26.02
C ASN A 69 34.66 12.80 -25.72
N ILE A 70 35.63 13.72 -25.71
CA ILE A 70 35.33 15.14 -25.41
C ILE A 70 34.55 15.76 -26.58
N ALA A 71 33.38 16.31 -26.27
CA ALA A 71 32.46 16.94 -27.22
C ALA A 71 31.95 16.00 -28.33
N ASN A 72 31.86 14.69 -28.09
CA ASN A 72 31.23 13.72 -28.99
C ASN A 72 31.70 13.84 -30.46
N ILE A 73 32.99 14.17 -30.65
CA ILE A 73 33.57 14.42 -31.97
C ILE A 73 33.78 13.06 -32.65
N ILE A 74 33.30 12.96 -33.89
CA ILE A 74 33.56 11.81 -34.76
C ILE A 74 34.50 12.27 -35.87
N SER A 75 35.73 11.73 -35.84
CA SER A 75 36.73 12.00 -36.87
C SER A 75 37.01 10.72 -37.68
N PRO A 76 37.11 10.78 -39.01
CA PRO A 76 37.48 9.62 -39.83
C PRO A 76 38.91 9.14 -39.57
N THR A 77 39.75 9.97 -38.92
CA THR A 77 41.14 9.63 -38.57
C THR A 77 41.30 9.16 -37.13
N ASP A 78 40.24 9.18 -36.32
CA ASP A 78 40.29 8.62 -34.97
C ASP A 78 40.11 7.11 -35.01
N ILE A 79 41.22 6.40 -34.84
CA ILE A 79 41.25 4.94 -34.81
C ILE A 79 40.42 4.37 -33.65
N ASN A 80 40.27 5.09 -32.53
CA ASN A 80 39.49 4.62 -31.39
C ASN A 80 37.99 4.58 -31.74
N THR A 81 37.46 5.70 -32.21
CA THR A 81 36.07 5.78 -32.69
C THR A 81 35.81 4.76 -33.81
N SER A 82 36.74 4.62 -34.76
CA SER A 82 36.60 3.69 -35.89
C SER A 82 36.55 2.23 -35.45
N ALA A 83 37.42 1.81 -34.53
CA ALA A 83 37.44 0.46 -33.99
C ALA A 83 36.17 0.11 -33.21
N VAL A 84 35.62 1.06 -32.43
CA VAL A 84 34.34 0.88 -31.72
C VAL A 84 33.19 0.71 -32.69
N ILE A 85 33.11 1.56 -33.72
CA ILE A 85 32.06 1.47 -34.75
C ILE A 85 32.12 0.11 -35.44
N GLU A 86 33.31 -0.31 -35.86
CA GLU A 86 33.49 -1.61 -36.51
C GLU A 86 33.07 -2.76 -35.59
N TYR A 87 33.50 -2.76 -34.33
CA TYR A 87 33.11 -3.79 -33.38
C TYR A 87 31.59 -3.84 -33.16
N ALA A 88 30.95 -2.71 -32.91
CA ALA A 88 29.52 -2.65 -32.66
C ALA A 88 28.69 -3.06 -33.89
N VAL A 89 29.06 -2.58 -35.07
CA VAL A 89 28.29 -2.77 -36.30
C VAL A 89 28.57 -4.12 -36.95
N ALA A 90 29.84 -4.52 -37.04
CA ALA A 90 30.24 -5.76 -37.72
C ALA A 90 30.17 -6.99 -36.80
N HIS A 91 30.50 -6.86 -35.51
CA HIS A 91 30.55 -8.00 -34.58
C HIS A 91 29.31 -8.11 -33.70
N LEU A 92 28.91 -7.04 -33.01
CA LEU A 92 27.72 -7.06 -32.14
C LEU A 92 26.41 -6.95 -32.93
N LYS A 93 26.48 -6.58 -34.22
CA LYS A 93 25.34 -6.41 -35.13
C LYS A 93 24.24 -5.52 -34.53
N VAL A 94 24.63 -4.40 -33.91
CA VAL A 94 23.66 -3.41 -33.41
C VAL A 94 22.69 -2.98 -34.52
N LYS A 95 21.51 -2.52 -34.11
CA LYS A 95 20.44 -2.04 -35.02
C LYS A 95 20.41 -0.53 -35.16
N HIS A 96 20.88 0.18 -34.13
CA HIS A 96 20.88 1.64 -34.11
C HIS A 96 22.25 2.18 -33.73
N VAL A 97 22.72 3.20 -34.45
CA VAL A 97 23.87 4.04 -34.08
C VAL A 97 23.33 5.41 -33.72
N VAL A 98 23.54 5.83 -32.47
CA VAL A 98 23.07 7.11 -31.95
C VAL A 98 24.28 7.99 -31.66
N LEU A 99 24.43 9.08 -32.41
CA LEU A 99 25.36 10.16 -32.07
C LEU A 99 24.64 11.24 -31.29
N CYS A 100 24.96 11.36 -30.01
CA CYS A 100 24.29 12.29 -29.11
C CYS A 100 25.23 13.39 -28.62
N GLY A 101 24.94 14.62 -29.06
CA GLY A 101 25.50 15.83 -28.46
C GLY A 101 24.70 16.25 -27.22
N HIS A 102 25.10 17.34 -26.57
CA HIS A 102 24.34 17.87 -25.43
C HIS A 102 24.42 19.39 -25.27
N THR A 103 23.43 19.97 -24.61
CA THR A 103 23.46 21.39 -24.20
C THR A 103 24.52 21.63 -23.13
N CYS A 104 25.01 22.86 -23.01
CA CYS A 104 26.07 23.24 -22.05
C CYS A 104 27.37 22.39 -22.17
N CYS A 105 27.75 22.02 -23.40
CA CYS A 105 28.96 21.26 -23.66
C CYS A 105 30.22 22.13 -23.56
N GLY A 106 31.13 21.80 -22.64
CA GLY A 106 32.37 22.57 -22.42
C GLY A 106 33.26 22.63 -23.67
N GLY A 107 33.36 21.55 -24.44
CA GLY A 107 34.14 21.54 -25.68
C GLY A 107 33.49 22.36 -26.81
N ALA A 108 32.16 22.39 -26.87
CA ALA A 108 31.43 23.25 -27.81
C ALA A 108 31.62 24.73 -27.49
N VAL A 109 31.54 25.11 -26.21
CA VAL A 109 31.84 26.47 -25.74
C VAL A 109 33.29 26.84 -26.02
N ALA A 110 34.23 25.93 -25.75
CA ALA A 110 35.64 26.17 -26.01
C ALA A 110 35.93 26.36 -27.51
N ALA A 111 35.28 25.59 -28.38
CA ALA A 111 35.43 25.72 -29.83
C ALA A 111 34.90 27.05 -30.38
N LEU A 112 33.95 27.70 -29.70
CA LEU A 112 33.48 29.05 -30.07
C LEU A 112 34.52 30.15 -29.83
N SER A 113 35.50 29.92 -28.95
CA SER A 113 36.56 30.87 -28.63
C SER A 113 37.85 30.56 -29.39
N ASP A 114 38.62 31.61 -29.71
CA ASP A 114 40.00 31.48 -30.20
C ASP A 114 41.02 31.32 -29.05
N THR A 115 40.55 31.35 -27.81
CA THR A 115 41.40 31.14 -26.64
C THR A 115 41.91 29.70 -26.63
N ARG A 116 43.22 29.53 -26.38
CA ARG A 116 43.80 28.20 -26.21
C ARG A 116 43.20 27.53 -24.98
N VAL A 117 42.75 26.29 -25.16
CA VAL A 117 42.35 25.43 -24.04
C VAL A 117 43.59 24.84 -23.37
N GLY A 118 44.63 24.57 -24.17
CA GLY A 118 45.91 24.04 -23.73
C GLY A 118 46.14 22.57 -24.08
N GLY A 119 47.39 22.24 -24.42
CA GLY A 119 47.86 20.88 -24.65
C GLY A 119 47.16 20.16 -25.81
N VAL A 120 46.92 18.87 -25.63
CA VAL A 120 46.31 17.98 -26.65
C VAL A 120 44.85 18.36 -26.94
N LEU A 121 44.16 19.06 -26.03
CA LEU A 121 42.77 19.47 -26.22
C LEU A 121 42.59 20.44 -27.38
N ASP A 122 43.58 21.31 -27.64
CA ASP A 122 43.51 22.22 -28.79
C ASP A 122 43.52 21.45 -30.12
N THR A 123 44.35 20.41 -30.23
CA THR A 123 44.36 19.50 -31.39
C THR A 123 43.07 18.69 -31.46
N TRP A 124 42.61 18.13 -30.34
CA TRP A 124 41.38 17.33 -30.29
C TRP A 124 40.14 18.11 -30.74
N LEU A 125 40.01 19.39 -30.35
CA LEU A 125 38.87 20.23 -30.71
C LEU A 125 38.98 20.83 -32.12
N THR A 126 40.05 20.57 -32.87
CA THR A 126 40.25 21.11 -34.22
C THR A 126 39.10 20.77 -35.18
N PRO A 127 38.55 19.54 -35.23
CA PRO A 127 37.39 19.24 -36.08
C PRO A 127 36.17 20.12 -35.74
N LEU A 128 35.92 20.37 -34.46
CA LEU A 128 34.81 21.21 -34.02
C LEU A 128 35.05 22.70 -34.31
N LYS A 129 36.30 23.18 -34.23
CA LYS A 129 36.68 24.53 -34.68
C LYS A 129 36.52 24.68 -36.20
N ALA A 130 36.77 23.62 -36.98
CA ALA A 130 36.51 23.62 -38.42
C ALA A 130 35.00 23.73 -38.72
N VAL A 131 34.15 23.01 -37.96
CA VAL A 131 32.68 23.17 -38.03
C VAL A 131 32.28 24.62 -37.71
N ARG A 132 32.87 25.25 -36.67
CA ARG A 132 32.62 26.67 -36.40
C ARG A 132 32.94 27.56 -37.61
N PHE A 133 34.11 27.37 -38.21
CA PHE A 133 34.57 28.18 -39.34
C PHE A 133 33.67 28.01 -40.58
N GLN A 134 33.22 26.78 -40.86
CA GLN A 134 32.31 26.50 -41.97
C GLN A 134 30.92 27.15 -41.80
N HIS A 135 30.51 27.41 -40.56
CA HIS A 135 29.21 27.97 -40.20
C HIS A 135 29.32 29.35 -39.54
N GLU A 136 30.39 30.11 -39.84
CA GLU A 136 30.71 31.37 -39.15
C GLU A 136 29.58 32.41 -39.29
N GLU A 137 29.01 32.57 -40.47
CA GLU A 137 27.91 33.50 -40.72
C GLU A 137 26.66 33.15 -39.89
N GLU A 138 26.27 31.88 -39.88
CA GLU A 138 25.12 31.37 -39.13
C GLU A 138 25.31 31.53 -37.62
N LEU A 139 26.49 31.16 -37.11
CA LEU A 139 26.80 31.26 -35.68
C LEU A 139 26.93 32.72 -35.22
N SER A 140 27.45 33.61 -36.07
CA SER A 140 27.59 35.04 -35.77
C SER A 140 26.24 35.75 -35.71
N ALA A 141 25.25 35.28 -36.46
CA ALA A 141 23.88 35.83 -36.43
C ALA A 141 23.16 35.58 -35.09
N ILE A 142 23.55 34.55 -34.33
CA ILE A 142 22.94 34.22 -33.03
C ILE A 142 23.57 35.09 -31.95
N LYS A 143 22.81 36.07 -31.43
CA LYS A 143 23.31 37.03 -30.42
C LYS A 143 23.60 36.40 -29.06
N GLU A 144 22.75 35.48 -28.62
CA GLU A 144 22.86 34.87 -27.30
C GLU A 144 23.94 33.78 -27.28
N THR A 145 24.92 33.92 -26.40
CA THR A 145 26.06 32.98 -26.30
C THR A 145 25.62 31.56 -25.99
N ALA A 146 24.63 31.38 -25.11
CA ALA A 146 24.11 30.06 -24.76
C ALA A 146 23.43 29.39 -25.97
N ALA A 147 22.57 30.12 -26.68
CA ALA A 147 21.95 29.62 -27.91
C ALA A 147 22.99 29.28 -29.00
N ARG A 148 24.05 30.10 -29.13
CA ARG A 148 25.16 29.82 -30.06
C ARG A 148 25.91 28.55 -29.70
N ALA A 149 26.13 28.31 -28.39
CA ALA A 149 26.77 27.09 -27.89
C ALA A 149 25.91 25.84 -28.12
N VAL A 150 24.58 25.95 -27.99
CA VAL A 150 23.65 24.88 -28.39
C VAL A 150 23.74 24.64 -29.89
N ARG A 151 23.76 25.69 -30.71
CA ARG A 151 23.77 25.54 -32.16
C ARG A 151 25.03 24.88 -32.69
N ILE A 152 26.21 25.28 -32.23
CA ILE A 152 27.46 24.59 -32.65
C ILE A 152 27.48 23.13 -32.18
N ALA A 153 26.85 22.79 -31.04
CA ALA A 153 26.70 21.40 -30.62
C ALA A 153 25.78 20.59 -31.56
N GLU A 154 24.67 21.18 -32.04
CA GLU A 154 23.83 20.57 -33.08
C GLU A 154 24.59 20.35 -34.40
N LEU A 155 25.35 21.36 -34.85
CA LEU A 155 26.18 21.28 -36.06
C LEU A 155 27.29 20.22 -35.93
N ASN A 156 27.87 20.05 -34.75
CA ASN A 156 28.83 18.99 -34.48
C ASN A 156 28.21 17.59 -34.64
N VAL A 157 26.99 17.40 -34.13
CA VAL A 157 26.25 16.14 -34.33
C VAL A 157 26.00 15.92 -35.81
N GLN A 158 25.59 16.95 -36.56
CA GLN A 158 25.41 16.86 -38.01
C GLN A 158 26.70 16.43 -38.73
N ALA A 159 27.82 17.09 -38.44
CA ALA A 159 29.11 16.78 -39.03
C ALA A 159 29.55 15.33 -38.70
N GLY A 160 29.38 14.91 -37.45
CA GLY A 160 29.70 13.54 -37.05
C GLY A 160 28.79 12.48 -37.69
N VAL A 161 27.49 12.76 -37.85
CA VAL A 161 26.58 11.89 -38.61
C VAL A 161 27.03 11.77 -40.07
N ASN A 162 27.49 12.84 -40.71
CA ASN A 162 28.01 12.76 -42.08
C ASN A 162 29.24 11.84 -42.18
N VAL A 163 30.12 11.86 -41.17
CA VAL A 163 31.26 10.93 -41.10
C VAL A 163 30.77 9.49 -40.92
N LEU A 164 29.80 9.24 -40.03
CA LEU A 164 29.19 7.92 -39.85
C LEU A 164 28.56 7.39 -41.13
N MET A 165 27.82 8.23 -41.85
CA MET A 165 27.17 7.91 -43.12
C MET A 165 28.17 7.71 -44.27
N SER A 166 29.45 8.05 -44.07
CA SER A 166 30.54 7.79 -45.03
C SER A 166 31.40 6.59 -44.63
N ASN A 167 31.16 5.99 -43.46
CA ASN A 167 31.92 4.83 -42.99
C ASN A 167 31.44 3.55 -43.72
N VAL A 168 32.38 2.80 -44.30
CA VAL A 168 32.07 1.62 -45.12
C VAL A 168 31.28 0.56 -44.33
N THR A 169 31.71 0.24 -43.10
CA THR A 169 31.04 -0.75 -42.25
C THR A 169 29.59 -0.35 -41.92
N VAL A 170 29.35 0.94 -41.70
CA VAL A 170 28.01 1.49 -41.45
C VAL A 170 27.16 1.40 -42.73
N LEU A 171 27.70 1.81 -43.88
CA LEU A 171 27.01 1.78 -45.18
C LEU A 171 26.58 0.36 -45.57
N GLU A 172 27.47 -0.61 -45.41
CA GLU A 172 27.18 -2.02 -45.67
C GLU A 172 26.07 -2.52 -44.74
N ALA A 173 26.15 -2.23 -43.44
CA ALA A 173 25.13 -2.63 -42.48
C ALA A 173 23.76 -1.97 -42.71
N ILE A 174 23.72 -0.72 -43.17
CA ILE A 174 22.48 -0.05 -43.60
C ILE A 174 21.85 -0.84 -44.75
N LYS A 175 22.64 -1.15 -45.78
CA LYS A 175 22.17 -1.84 -46.99
C LYS A 175 21.71 -3.27 -46.71
N GLU A 176 22.45 -4.01 -45.88
CA GLU A 176 22.22 -5.43 -45.65
C GLU A 176 21.20 -5.73 -44.56
N ARG A 177 21.18 -4.92 -43.48
CA ARG A 177 20.41 -5.22 -42.26
C ARG A 177 19.42 -4.12 -41.88
N GLY A 178 19.38 -3.02 -42.62
CA GLY A 178 18.58 -1.85 -42.26
C GLY A 178 19.06 -1.19 -40.97
N LEU A 179 20.37 -1.14 -40.73
CA LEU A 179 20.95 -0.36 -39.63
C LEU A 179 20.44 1.09 -39.73
N GLU A 180 20.09 1.68 -38.59
CA GLU A 180 19.70 3.09 -38.53
C GLU A 180 20.74 3.95 -37.83
N VAL A 181 20.96 5.16 -38.36
CA VAL A 181 21.83 6.18 -37.77
C VAL A 181 20.97 7.36 -37.33
N HIS A 182 21.19 7.84 -36.11
CA HIS A 182 20.41 8.89 -35.46
C HIS A 182 21.32 9.97 -34.90
N GLY A 183 21.06 11.23 -35.25
CA GLY A 183 21.68 12.40 -34.63
C GLY A 183 20.75 13.01 -33.57
N CYS A 184 21.17 13.00 -32.31
CA CYS A 184 20.38 13.47 -31.19
C CYS A 184 21.09 14.56 -30.37
N LEU A 185 20.31 15.32 -29.60
CA LEU A 185 20.80 16.30 -28.64
C LEU A 185 20.16 16.07 -27.27
N PHE A 186 20.96 15.77 -26.26
CA PHE A 186 20.53 15.70 -24.87
C PHE A 186 20.50 17.08 -24.23
N ASP A 187 19.35 17.53 -23.76
CA ASP A 187 19.24 18.77 -23.01
C ASP A 187 19.46 18.53 -21.51
N ILE A 188 20.62 18.98 -21.00
CA ILE A 188 21.00 18.86 -19.60
C ILE A 188 19.99 19.55 -18.68
N ALA A 189 19.36 20.64 -19.12
CA ALA A 189 18.46 21.42 -18.25
C ALA A 189 17.17 20.66 -17.92
N CYS A 190 16.66 19.84 -18.85
CA CYS A 190 15.40 19.13 -18.68
C CYS A 190 15.53 17.59 -18.72
N GLY A 191 16.71 17.05 -19.01
CA GLY A 191 16.96 15.61 -19.07
C GLY A 191 16.31 14.90 -20.26
N ARG A 192 15.86 15.65 -21.29
CA ARG A 192 15.23 15.08 -22.49
C ARG A 192 16.22 14.98 -23.66
N ILE A 193 16.04 13.96 -24.49
CA ILE A 193 16.76 13.80 -25.75
C ILE A 193 15.85 14.30 -26.87
N LYS A 194 16.40 15.15 -27.73
CA LYS A 194 15.75 15.65 -28.95
C LYS A 194 16.40 14.98 -30.16
N ASP A 195 15.59 14.44 -31.05
CA ASP A 195 16.03 14.01 -32.38
C ASP A 195 16.24 15.24 -33.28
N LEU A 196 17.43 15.36 -33.88
CA LEU A 196 17.77 16.47 -34.78
C LEU A 196 17.38 16.18 -36.24
N GLY A 197 16.93 14.96 -36.55
CA GLY A 197 16.56 14.55 -37.91
C GLY A 197 17.75 14.28 -38.83
N PHE A 198 18.92 13.98 -38.25
CA PHE A 198 20.11 13.60 -39.00
C PHE A 198 20.28 12.08 -39.03
N GLY A 199 20.66 11.52 -40.19
CA GLY A 199 20.99 10.10 -40.35
C GLY A 199 20.12 9.39 -41.39
N THR A 200 19.70 8.16 -41.12
CA THR A 200 19.00 7.30 -42.08
C THR A 200 17.49 7.51 -42.13
N GLY A 201 16.89 8.07 -41.07
CA GLY A 201 15.44 8.29 -40.97
C GLY A 201 14.99 9.59 -41.65
N LYS A 202 14.09 9.50 -42.64
CA LYS A 202 13.41 10.67 -43.25
C LYS A 202 12.13 11.10 -42.51
N GLY A 203 11.91 10.66 -41.27
CA GLY A 203 10.75 11.02 -40.47
C GLY A 203 11.10 11.07 -38.99
N ARG A 204 10.58 12.07 -38.27
CA ARG A 204 10.73 12.25 -36.82
C ARG A 204 10.42 10.93 -36.10
N ILE A 205 11.25 10.55 -35.12
CA ILE A 205 10.91 9.45 -34.21
C ILE A 205 9.55 9.75 -33.55
N PRO A 206 8.52 8.88 -33.69
CA PRO A 206 7.24 9.07 -33.00
C PRO A 206 7.46 9.15 -31.49
N GLY A 207 7.05 10.25 -30.86
CA GLY A 207 7.13 10.45 -29.40
C GLY A 207 8.30 11.31 -28.90
N VAL A 208 9.18 11.83 -29.75
CA VAL A 208 10.34 12.67 -29.34
C VAL A 208 10.21 14.14 -29.80
N GLY A 209 9.10 14.50 -30.45
CA GLY A 209 8.87 15.90 -30.86
C GLY A 209 7.39 16.24 -31.05
N GLY A 210 6.86 17.06 -30.13
CA GLY A 210 5.65 17.88 -30.29
C GLY A 210 4.41 17.16 -30.81
N GLY A 211 3.65 16.52 -29.91
CA GLY A 211 2.36 15.89 -30.19
C GLY A 211 2.27 14.50 -29.56
N GLU A 212 1.60 14.42 -28.41
CA GLU A 212 1.36 13.20 -27.59
C GLU A 212 2.62 12.40 -27.21
N GLU A 213 3.26 12.83 -26.11
CA GLU A 213 4.37 12.14 -25.44
C GLU A 213 3.84 10.86 -24.76
N VAL A 214 3.95 9.71 -25.43
CA VAL A 214 3.69 8.41 -24.78
C VAL A 214 4.88 8.08 -23.87
N VAL A 215 4.80 8.50 -22.61
CA VAL A 215 5.77 8.16 -21.56
C VAL A 215 5.71 6.65 -21.29
N ARG A 216 6.71 5.89 -21.79
CA ARG A 216 6.88 4.47 -21.45
C ARG A 216 7.97 4.32 -20.39
N GLY A 217 7.57 4.21 -19.13
CA GLY A 217 8.46 3.92 -18.00
C GLY A 217 7.69 3.33 -16.82
N ARG A 218 8.35 2.54 -15.95
CA ARG A 218 7.74 1.92 -14.75
C ARG A 218 7.49 2.94 -13.61
N HIS A 219 6.84 4.07 -13.92
CA HIS A 219 6.49 5.13 -12.96
C HIS A 219 5.47 4.70 -11.89
N ALA A 220 4.79 3.56 -12.09
CA ALA A 220 3.88 2.95 -11.11
C ALA A 220 4.54 2.53 -9.78
N GLN A 221 5.86 2.73 -9.62
CA GLN A 221 6.59 2.36 -8.41
C GLN A 221 6.86 3.51 -7.43
N LEU A 222 6.59 4.78 -7.78
CA LEU A 222 6.92 5.91 -6.89
C LEU A 222 6.14 5.86 -5.57
N ILE A 223 4.81 5.67 -5.61
CA ILE A 223 3.98 5.50 -4.41
C ILE A 223 4.48 4.34 -3.56
N ARG A 224 4.79 3.21 -4.20
CA ARG A 224 5.28 2.02 -3.50
C ARG A 224 6.60 2.29 -2.80
N ILE A 225 7.55 2.93 -3.47
CA ILE A 225 8.87 3.25 -2.89
C ILE A 225 8.71 4.19 -1.70
N LEU A 226 7.84 5.20 -1.79
CA LEU A 226 7.57 6.11 -0.67
C LEU A 226 7.03 5.34 0.54
N LEU A 227 6.00 4.52 0.32
CA LEU A 227 5.31 3.80 1.39
C LEU A 227 6.15 2.64 1.99
N GLU A 228 7.03 1.99 1.21
CA GLU A 228 7.90 0.91 1.72
C GLU A 228 9.04 1.43 2.60
N ASN A 229 9.40 2.71 2.45
CA ASN A 229 10.47 3.38 3.18
C ASN A 229 9.99 4.26 4.35
N LEU A 230 8.71 4.15 4.73
CA LEU A 230 8.20 4.85 5.91
C LEU A 230 8.99 4.47 7.16
N THR A 231 9.22 5.45 8.01
CA THR A 231 9.63 5.23 9.40
C THR A 231 8.40 4.90 10.26
N GLN A 232 8.64 4.50 11.51
CA GLN A 232 7.56 4.29 12.46
C GLN A 232 6.81 5.59 12.77
N GLU A 233 7.52 6.73 12.81
CA GLU A 233 6.91 8.06 12.99
C GLU A 233 6.02 8.44 11.80
N ASP A 234 6.50 8.21 10.57
CA ASP A 234 5.68 8.47 9.38
C ASP A 234 4.42 7.59 9.41
N LEU A 235 4.55 6.30 9.74
CA LEU A 235 3.40 5.38 9.86
C LEU A 235 2.37 5.87 10.89
N ILE A 236 2.85 6.36 12.05
CA ILE A 236 1.99 6.94 13.08
C ILE A 236 1.28 8.19 12.55
N SER A 237 1.96 9.06 11.82
CA SER A 237 1.34 10.24 11.21
C SER A 237 0.22 9.87 10.23
N PHE A 238 0.48 8.93 9.31
CA PHE A 238 -0.54 8.41 8.40
C PHE A 238 -1.74 7.82 9.18
N ARG A 239 -1.45 7.03 10.22
CA ARG A 239 -2.46 6.39 11.07
C ARG A 239 -3.35 7.43 11.74
N ASP A 240 -2.76 8.46 12.34
CA ASP A 240 -3.49 9.47 13.10
C ASP A 240 -4.40 10.29 12.18
N VAL A 241 -3.92 10.62 10.98
CA VAL A 241 -4.72 11.27 9.94
C VAL A 241 -5.94 10.43 9.55
N LEU A 242 -5.76 9.13 9.29
CA LEU A 242 -6.88 8.23 8.97
C LEU A 242 -7.84 8.05 10.16
N LYS A 243 -7.29 7.92 11.37
CA LYS A 243 -8.03 7.76 12.63
C LYS A 243 -8.95 8.95 12.89
N THR A 244 -8.43 10.17 12.74
CA THR A 244 -9.19 11.41 12.93
C THR A 244 -10.31 11.55 11.90
N ALA A 245 -10.02 11.32 10.61
CA ALA A 245 -11.03 11.43 9.56
C ALA A 245 -12.19 10.45 9.74
N LEU A 246 -11.91 9.20 10.12
CA LEU A 246 -12.96 8.23 10.44
C LEU A 246 -13.77 8.68 11.66
N HIS A 247 -13.11 9.22 12.68
CA HIS A 247 -13.77 9.66 13.92
C HIS A 247 -14.75 10.81 13.67
N GLU A 248 -14.33 11.81 12.90
CA GLU A 248 -15.17 12.93 12.48
C GLU A 248 -16.34 12.49 11.60
N TYR A 249 -16.15 11.45 10.78
CA TYR A 249 -17.22 10.89 9.97
C TYR A 249 -18.29 10.19 10.82
N SER A 250 -17.89 9.28 11.74
CA SER A 250 -18.88 8.52 12.54
C SER A 250 -19.57 9.34 13.63
N THR A 251 -18.94 10.36 14.19
CA THR A 251 -19.55 11.17 15.27
C THR A 251 -20.39 12.33 14.77
N GLY A 252 -20.31 12.68 13.48
CA GLY A 252 -21.00 13.85 12.94
C GLY A 252 -20.57 15.18 13.60
N THR A 253 -19.44 15.22 14.30
CA THR A 253 -18.91 16.40 15.04
C THR A 253 -18.40 17.52 14.12
N GLN A 254 -18.79 17.49 12.86
CA GLN A 254 -18.37 18.43 11.85
C GLN A 254 -19.14 19.71 12.05
N LYS A 255 -18.43 20.78 12.45
CA LYS A 255 -19.03 22.08 12.75
C LYS A 255 -19.97 22.49 11.62
N ASP A 256 -21.26 22.58 11.93
CA ASP A 256 -22.34 22.98 11.03
C ASP A 256 -21.97 24.26 10.27
N SER A 257 -21.67 24.13 8.97
CA SER A 257 -21.78 25.18 7.93
C SER A 257 -21.09 24.74 6.60
N GLY A 258 -21.84 24.09 5.70
CA GLY A 258 -21.49 23.96 4.27
C GLY A 258 -20.52 22.82 3.92
N TRP A 259 -19.66 23.02 2.91
CA TRP A 259 -18.66 22.07 2.34
C TRP A 259 -17.59 21.54 3.31
N LYS A 260 -17.78 21.74 4.61
CA LYS A 260 -16.92 21.25 5.69
C LYS A 260 -17.36 19.89 6.24
N SER A 261 -18.49 19.35 5.80
CA SER A 261 -18.93 18.00 6.16
C SER A 261 -18.29 16.92 5.27
N ILE A 262 -17.87 15.80 5.87
CA ILE A 262 -17.45 14.60 5.16
C ILE A 262 -18.71 13.99 4.54
N HIS A 263 -18.67 13.80 3.23
CA HIS A 263 -19.70 13.09 2.49
C HIS A 263 -19.11 11.84 1.87
N GLN A 264 -19.73 10.70 2.18
CA GLN A 264 -19.41 9.40 1.61
C GLN A 264 -20.62 8.88 0.83
N PRO A 265 -20.75 9.20 -0.47
CA PRO A 265 -21.80 8.63 -1.30
C PRO A 265 -21.62 7.12 -1.47
N GLU A 266 -22.71 6.44 -1.84
CA GLU A 266 -22.69 5.04 -2.21
C GLU A 266 -21.75 4.80 -3.41
N ARG A 267 -21.06 3.67 -3.39
CA ARG A 267 -20.24 3.23 -4.51
C ARG A 267 -21.14 2.95 -5.72
N THR A 268 -20.74 3.41 -6.90
CA THR A 268 -21.46 3.12 -8.15
C THR A 268 -20.63 2.19 -9.01
N SER A 269 -21.27 1.28 -9.74
CA SER A 269 -20.55 0.36 -10.63
C SER A 269 -21.10 0.39 -12.05
N ILE A 270 -20.21 0.20 -13.02
CA ILE A 270 -20.56 0.05 -14.44
C ILE A 270 -20.08 -1.31 -14.89
N HIS A 271 -21.04 -2.17 -15.27
CA HIS A 271 -20.76 -3.49 -15.82
C HIS A 271 -20.59 -3.40 -17.35
N ASN A 272 -19.60 -4.13 -17.88
CA ASN A 272 -19.39 -4.29 -19.32
C ASN A 272 -19.51 -5.76 -19.70
N ASP A 273 -20.68 -6.13 -20.22
CA ASP A 273 -21.01 -7.51 -20.60
C ASP A 273 -20.04 -8.07 -21.65
N ALA A 274 -19.61 -7.25 -22.60
CA ALA A 274 -18.74 -7.67 -23.71
C ALA A 274 -17.32 -8.03 -23.25
N ARG A 275 -16.89 -7.55 -22.08
CA ARG A 275 -15.55 -7.78 -21.52
C ARG A 275 -15.57 -8.52 -20.18
N GLY A 276 -16.74 -8.75 -19.59
CA GLY A 276 -16.84 -9.38 -18.26
C GLY A 276 -16.19 -8.56 -17.14
N THR A 277 -16.08 -7.25 -17.32
CA THR A 277 -15.41 -6.35 -16.38
C THR A 277 -16.41 -5.45 -15.68
N ASN A 278 -16.25 -5.28 -14.36
CA ASN A 278 -16.98 -4.29 -13.59
C ASN A 278 -16.06 -3.14 -13.17
N THR A 279 -16.46 -1.90 -13.44
CA THR A 279 -15.72 -0.71 -12.97
C THR A 279 -16.44 -0.08 -11.80
N LEU A 280 -15.77 -0.04 -10.66
CA LEU A 280 -16.28 0.56 -9.44
C LEU A 280 -15.79 2.00 -9.29
N PHE A 281 -16.71 2.91 -8.98
CA PHE A 281 -16.47 4.30 -8.67
C PHE A 281 -16.78 4.56 -7.20
N MET A 282 -15.82 5.13 -6.48
CA MET A 282 -15.94 5.46 -5.06
C MET A 282 -15.63 6.94 -4.87
N PRO A 283 -16.65 7.82 -4.96
CA PRO A 283 -16.49 9.22 -4.63
C PRO A 283 -16.43 9.41 -3.10
N SER A 284 -15.81 10.50 -2.69
CA SER A 284 -15.79 10.97 -1.30
C SER A 284 -15.46 12.46 -1.30
N ALA A 285 -16.01 13.18 -0.33
CA ALA A 285 -15.73 14.59 -0.10
C ALA A 285 -15.45 14.81 1.38
N GLY A 286 -14.60 15.79 1.68
CA GLY A 286 -14.33 16.23 3.04
C GLY A 286 -13.70 17.63 3.07
N PRO A 287 -13.31 18.11 4.25
CA PRO A 287 -12.75 19.46 4.43
C PRO A 287 -11.53 19.74 3.54
N ASP A 288 -10.72 18.72 3.30
CA ASP A 288 -9.48 18.82 2.50
C ASP A 288 -9.72 18.73 0.99
N GLY A 289 -10.95 18.43 0.55
CA GLY A 289 -11.35 18.41 -0.86
C GLY A 289 -12.13 17.17 -1.30
N LEU A 290 -11.97 16.77 -2.56
CA LEU A 290 -12.65 15.62 -3.16
C LEU A 290 -11.69 14.51 -3.56
N GLY A 291 -12.18 13.28 -3.48
CA GLY A 291 -11.50 12.10 -3.97
C GLY A 291 -12.45 11.22 -4.76
N ILE A 292 -12.04 10.77 -5.95
CA ILE A 292 -12.77 9.77 -6.72
C ILE A 292 -11.80 8.65 -7.07
N LYS A 293 -12.08 7.44 -6.60
CA LYS A 293 -11.40 6.23 -7.06
C LYS A 293 -12.21 5.57 -8.15
N ALA A 294 -11.55 5.24 -9.26
CA ALA A 294 -12.08 4.33 -10.28
C ALA A 294 -11.23 3.06 -10.30
N GLN A 295 -11.86 1.89 -10.17
CA GLN A 295 -11.18 0.61 -10.09
C GLN A 295 -11.85 -0.44 -10.97
N HIS A 296 -11.10 -1.02 -11.90
CA HIS A 296 -11.57 -2.18 -12.67
C HIS A 296 -11.43 -3.46 -11.85
N GLN A 297 -12.46 -4.30 -11.90
CA GLN A 297 -12.50 -5.65 -11.36
C GLN A 297 -12.87 -6.62 -12.48
N ASP A 298 -12.11 -7.71 -12.62
CA ASP A 298 -12.49 -8.84 -13.48
C ASP A 298 -13.43 -9.76 -12.73
N GLU A 299 -14.54 -10.14 -13.36
CA GLU A 299 -15.31 -11.29 -12.90
C GLU A 299 -14.67 -12.56 -13.47
N ALA A 300 -14.19 -13.44 -12.59
CA ALA A 300 -13.44 -14.62 -12.98
C ALA A 300 -14.30 -15.65 -13.73
N LYS A 301 -14.28 -15.60 -15.08
CA LYS A 301 -14.63 -16.72 -15.98
C LYS A 301 -13.84 -16.71 -17.30
N HIS A 302 -12.52 -16.59 -17.27
CA HIS A 302 -11.71 -16.83 -18.48
C HIS A 302 -10.54 -17.80 -18.22
N GLU A 303 -10.39 -18.79 -19.12
CA GLU A 303 -9.26 -19.74 -19.17
C GLU A 303 -7.94 -19.08 -19.63
N ALA A 304 -7.99 -17.81 -20.05
CA ALA A 304 -6.82 -17.01 -20.41
C ALA A 304 -6.51 -15.96 -19.32
N PRO A 305 -5.23 -15.64 -19.08
CA PRO A 305 -4.87 -14.56 -18.14
C PRO A 305 -5.50 -13.24 -18.60
N PRO A 306 -6.00 -12.42 -17.68
CA PRO A 306 -6.75 -11.23 -18.03
C PRO A 306 -5.91 -10.28 -18.88
N ILE A 307 -6.54 -9.69 -19.90
CA ILE A 307 -5.92 -8.73 -20.83
C ILE A 307 -5.50 -7.46 -20.07
N VAL A 308 -6.18 -7.14 -18.95
CA VAL A 308 -5.89 -6.00 -18.08
C VAL A 308 -5.83 -6.50 -16.63
N LYS A 309 -4.68 -6.37 -15.96
CA LYS A 309 -4.62 -6.58 -14.50
C LYS A 309 -5.45 -5.49 -13.81
N PRO A 310 -6.18 -5.75 -12.71
CA PRO A 310 -6.98 -4.73 -12.05
C PRO A 310 -6.14 -3.50 -11.73
N THR A 311 -6.36 -2.46 -12.52
CA THR A 311 -5.71 -1.15 -12.43
C THR A 311 -6.79 -0.14 -12.06
N GLY A 312 -6.46 0.73 -11.13
CA GLY A 312 -7.34 1.81 -10.73
C GLY A 312 -6.55 3.09 -10.57
N ALA A 313 -7.25 4.21 -10.59
CA ALA A 313 -6.71 5.54 -10.34
C ALA A 313 -7.54 6.22 -9.25
N ILE A 314 -6.88 7.07 -8.48
CA ILE A 314 -7.50 7.95 -7.51
C ILE A 314 -7.18 9.37 -7.96
N THR A 315 -8.22 10.14 -8.25
CA THR A 315 -8.10 11.57 -8.55
C THR A 315 -8.49 12.36 -7.31
N LEU A 316 -7.62 13.27 -6.91
CA LEU A 316 -7.77 14.12 -5.74
C LEU A 316 -7.92 15.57 -6.20
N PHE A 317 -8.87 16.28 -5.60
CA PHE A 317 -9.21 17.67 -5.92
C PHE A 317 -9.15 18.52 -4.65
N SER A 318 -8.67 19.76 -4.77
CA SER A 318 -8.79 20.76 -3.71
C SER A 318 -10.27 21.08 -3.45
N PRO A 319 -10.60 21.77 -2.34
CA PRO A 319 -11.96 22.26 -2.09
C PRO A 319 -12.50 23.19 -3.19
N GLN A 320 -11.63 23.79 -4.00
CA GLN A 320 -11.98 24.65 -5.14
C GLN A 320 -12.21 23.86 -6.44
N GLY A 321 -12.04 22.54 -6.41
CA GLY A 321 -12.19 21.67 -7.59
C GLY A 321 -10.96 21.59 -8.49
N THR A 322 -9.82 22.13 -8.07
CA THR A 322 -8.55 22.00 -8.80
C THR A 322 -7.93 20.64 -8.55
N VAL A 323 -7.41 19.96 -9.56
CA VAL A 323 -6.74 18.66 -9.37
C VAL A 323 -5.44 18.87 -8.59
N VAL A 324 -5.28 18.14 -7.49
CA VAL A 324 -4.07 18.19 -6.65
C VAL A 324 -3.26 16.90 -6.68
N GLY A 325 -3.85 15.80 -7.16
CA GLY A 325 -3.15 14.53 -7.30
C GLY A 325 -3.85 13.53 -8.20
N LEU A 326 -3.07 12.79 -8.97
CA LEU A 326 -3.51 11.61 -9.71
C LEU A 326 -2.62 10.43 -9.29
N LEU A 327 -3.21 9.48 -8.57
CA LEU A 327 -2.50 8.40 -7.89
C LEU A 327 -2.90 7.03 -8.46
N HIS A 328 -1.95 6.11 -8.53
CA HIS A 328 -2.25 4.72 -8.83
C HIS A 328 -2.93 4.04 -7.62
N ALA A 329 -4.13 3.49 -7.82
CA ALA A 329 -4.97 3.04 -6.73
C ALA A 329 -4.47 1.76 -6.05
N SER A 330 -3.82 0.84 -6.78
CA SER A 330 -3.58 -0.52 -6.26
C SER A 330 -2.80 -0.54 -4.94
N THR A 331 -1.71 0.25 -4.88
CA THR A 331 -0.83 0.30 -3.72
C THR A 331 -1.48 1.09 -2.60
N LEU A 332 -2.09 2.23 -2.92
CA LEU A 332 -2.71 3.10 -1.93
C LEU A 332 -3.91 2.43 -1.26
N THR A 333 -4.77 1.77 -2.03
CA THR A 333 -5.94 1.04 -1.52
C THR A 333 -5.53 -0.12 -0.61
N ALA A 334 -4.47 -0.86 -0.92
CA ALA A 334 -3.99 -1.90 -0.01
C ALA A 334 -3.33 -1.32 1.26
N PHE A 335 -2.55 -0.25 1.10
CA PHE A 335 -1.91 0.45 2.22
C PHE A 335 -2.92 1.05 3.20
N ARG A 336 -3.93 1.80 2.71
CA ARG A 336 -4.94 2.45 3.55
C ARG A 336 -5.81 1.44 4.30
N THR A 337 -6.13 0.30 3.71
CA THR A 337 -6.83 -0.78 4.44
C THR A 337 -5.96 -1.35 5.55
N ALA A 338 -4.70 -1.65 5.22
CA ALA A 338 -3.74 -2.14 6.21
C ALA A 338 -3.54 -1.14 7.35
N LEU A 339 -3.53 0.17 7.06
CA LEU A 339 -3.38 1.22 8.04
C LEU A 339 -4.50 1.22 9.10
N ALA A 340 -5.75 0.96 8.70
CA ALA A 340 -6.85 0.81 9.65
C ALA A 340 -6.66 -0.45 10.52
N SER A 341 -6.27 -1.58 9.93
CA SER A 341 -6.01 -2.80 10.71
C SER A 341 -4.91 -2.59 11.77
N VAL A 342 -3.92 -1.74 11.48
CA VAL A 342 -2.76 -1.47 12.33
C VAL A 342 -3.14 -0.75 13.63
N CYS A 343 -4.19 0.08 13.65
CA CYS A 343 -4.66 0.66 14.91
C CYS A 343 -5.10 -0.42 15.89
N LEU A 344 -5.76 -1.47 15.40
CA LEU A 344 -6.20 -2.58 16.25
C LEU A 344 -5.02 -3.46 16.67
N VAL A 345 -4.08 -3.72 15.76
CA VAL A 345 -2.82 -4.43 16.07
C VAL A 345 -2.06 -3.68 17.17
N SER A 346 -2.04 -2.35 17.14
CA SER A 346 -1.36 -1.52 18.14
C SER A 346 -1.94 -1.70 19.55
N LYS A 347 -3.26 -1.91 19.66
CA LYS A 347 -3.96 -2.10 20.93
C LYS A 347 -3.77 -3.52 21.53
N ARG A 348 -3.23 -4.48 20.76
CA ARG A 348 -2.97 -5.84 21.26
C ARG A 348 -1.85 -5.88 22.29
N ALA A 349 -2.10 -6.54 23.43
CA ALA A 349 -1.09 -6.72 24.48
C ALA A 349 0.10 -7.59 24.02
N ARG A 350 -0.15 -8.57 23.15
CA ARG A 350 0.86 -9.51 22.63
C ARG A 350 0.57 -9.83 21.17
N VAL A 351 1.62 -9.82 20.34
CA VAL A 351 1.57 -10.19 18.92
C VAL A 351 2.89 -10.87 18.56
N HIS A 352 2.89 -12.20 18.59
CA HIS A 352 4.04 -13.06 18.24
C HIS A 352 3.80 -13.79 16.92
N THR A 353 2.58 -14.28 16.69
CA THR A 353 2.22 -15.04 15.49
C THR A 353 1.19 -14.28 14.66
N LEU A 354 1.52 -14.01 13.40
CA LEU A 354 0.59 -13.54 12.38
C LEU A 354 0.20 -14.71 11.47
N THR A 355 -1.09 -14.86 11.17
CA THR A 355 -1.57 -15.80 10.14
C THR A 355 -2.32 -15.02 9.07
N VAL A 356 -1.92 -15.15 7.81
CA VAL A 356 -2.36 -14.30 6.71
C VAL A 356 -2.89 -15.19 5.59
N PHE A 357 -4.16 -15.04 5.23
CA PHE A 357 -4.75 -15.70 4.08
C PHE A 357 -4.61 -14.82 2.84
N GLY A 358 -3.92 -15.34 1.83
CA GLY A 358 -3.72 -14.69 0.53
C GLY A 358 -2.31 -14.17 0.34
N CYS A 359 -1.97 -13.86 -0.91
CA CYS A 359 -0.61 -13.45 -1.29
C CYS A 359 -0.55 -12.20 -2.19
N GLY A 360 -1.61 -11.40 -2.21
CA GLY A 360 -1.69 -10.15 -2.99
C GLY A 360 -1.14 -8.92 -2.26
N GLU A 361 -1.40 -7.72 -2.82
CA GLU A 361 -0.99 -6.44 -2.21
C GLU A 361 -1.59 -6.25 -0.80
N GLN A 362 -2.84 -6.67 -0.58
CA GLN A 362 -3.47 -6.60 0.75
C GLN A 362 -2.65 -7.39 1.78
N ALA A 363 -2.32 -8.65 1.50
CA ALA A 363 -1.51 -9.47 2.38
C ALA A 363 -0.13 -8.84 2.66
N TYR A 364 0.53 -8.31 1.62
CA TYR A 364 1.82 -7.64 1.78
C TYR A 364 1.76 -6.46 2.74
N TRP A 365 0.83 -5.52 2.53
CA TRP A 365 0.77 -4.31 3.34
C TRP A 365 0.36 -4.59 4.79
N HIS A 366 -0.57 -5.53 5.02
CA HIS A 366 -0.93 -5.93 6.39
C HIS A 366 0.27 -6.53 7.14
N ILE A 367 1.04 -7.41 6.50
CA ILE A 367 2.28 -7.96 7.07
C ILE A 367 3.31 -6.85 7.31
N ARG A 368 3.60 -6.04 6.28
CA ARG A 368 4.64 -5.01 6.31
C ARG A 368 4.38 -3.97 7.40
N LEU A 369 3.15 -3.47 7.52
CA LEU A 369 2.82 -2.48 8.54
C LEU A 369 2.78 -3.07 9.95
N ALA A 370 2.33 -4.32 10.10
CA ALA A 370 2.41 -5.01 11.39
C ALA A 370 3.87 -5.21 11.83
N LEU A 371 4.78 -5.56 10.92
CA LEU A 371 6.22 -5.66 11.19
C LEU A 371 6.86 -4.29 11.46
N LEU A 372 6.47 -3.24 10.73
CA LEU A 372 6.95 -1.88 10.98
C LEU A 372 6.58 -1.40 12.39
N LEU A 373 5.38 -1.73 12.85
CA LEU A 373 4.88 -1.28 14.15
C LEU A 373 5.32 -2.18 15.31
N ARG A 374 5.36 -3.49 15.12
CA ARG A 374 5.48 -4.51 16.19
C ARG A 374 6.54 -5.57 15.89
N GLY A 375 7.48 -5.30 14.99
CA GLY A 375 8.49 -6.25 14.54
C GLY A 375 9.30 -6.86 15.69
N SER A 376 9.61 -6.07 16.71
CA SER A 376 10.31 -6.53 17.93
C SER A 376 9.57 -7.62 18.72
N THR A 377 8.26 -7.75 18.56
CA THR A 377 7.43 -8.80 19.21
C THR A 377 7.05 -9.94 18.30
N ILE A 378 6.90 -9.67 17.00
CA ILE A 378 6.50 -10.69 16.01
C ILE A 378 7.66 -11.67 15.81
N ARG A 379 7.35 -12.97 15.82
CA ARG A 379 8.31 -14.07 15.65
C ARG A 379 7.99 -14.90 14.41
N THR A 380 6.71 -15.06 14.10
CA THR A 380 6.28 -15.93 12.99
C THR A 380 5.19 -15.28 12.17
N VAL A 381 5.30 -15.39 10.86
CA VAL A 381 4.27 -15.00 9.88
C VAL A 381 3.94 -16.21 9.00
N ASN A 382 2.75 -16.76 9.18
CA ASN A 382 2.22 -17.87 8.40
C ASN A 382 1.37 -17.34 7.25
N ILE A 383 1.74 -17.63 6.01
CA ILE A 383 1.00 -17.21 4.81
C ILE A 383 0.27 -18.43 4.24
N ILE A 384 -1.05 -18.38 4.20
CA ILE A 384 -1.90 -19.48 3.72
C ILE A 384 -2.49 -19.07 2.38
N ASN A 385 -2.28 -19.89 1.34
CA ASN A 385 -2.82 -19.61 0.01
C ASN A 385 -3.38 -20.88 -0.65
N ARG A 386 -4.39 -20.75 -1.51
CA ARG A 386 -5.00 -21.91 -2.18
C ARG A 386 -3.98 -22.73 -2.97
N ARG A 387 -3.05 -22.06 -3.66
CA ARG A 387 -2.00 -22.69 -4.48
C ARG A 387 -0.65 -21.99 -4.28
N PHE A 388 0.45 -22.70 -4.48
CA PHE A 388 1.76 -22.03 -4.57
C PHE A 388 1.85 -21.33 -5.94
N SER A 389 1.73 -20.01 -5.94
CA SER A 389 1.66 -19.19 -7.15
C SER A 389 2.86 -18.26 -7.27
N ASP A 390 3.06 -17.66 -8.44
CA ASP A 390 4.08 -16.62 -8.61
C ASP A 390 3.82 -15.40 -7.73
N ALA A 391 2.56 -15.14 -7.34
CA ALA A 391 2.21 -14.12 -6.37
C ALA A 391 2.72 -14.46 -4.96
N ALA A 392 2.64 -15.73 -4.52
CA ALA A 392 3.22 -16.17 -3.25
C ALA A 392 4.75 -16.04 -3.24
N LYS A 393 5.43 -16.44 -4.34
CA LYS A 393 6.87 -16.21 -4.51
C LYS A 393 7.22 -14.73 -4.48
N ALA A 394 6.44 -13.88 -5.16
CA ALA A 394 6.66 -12.44 -5.21
C ALA A 394 6.48 -11.79 -3.84
N LEU A 395 5.46 -12.18 -3.07
CA LEU A 395 5.23 -11.71 -1.70
C LEU A 395 6.44 -12.04 -0.81
N LEU A 396 6.84 -13.31 -0.76
CA LEU A 396 8.00 -13.74 0.04
C LEU A 396 9.26 -13.00 -0.39
N LYS A 397 9.49 -12.90 -1.71
CA LYS A 397 10.65 -12.17 -2.23
C LYS A 397 10.66 -10.71 -1.78
N ARG A 398 9.51 -10.04 -1.74
CA ARG A 398 9.42 -8.66 -1.23
C ARG A 398 9.77 -8.59 0.26
N LEU A 399 9.21 -9.47 1.09
CA LEU A 399 9.46 -9.50 2.53
C LEU A 399 10.94 -9.82 2.85
N TYR A 400 11.50 -10.84 2.18
CA TYR A 400 12.91 -11.19 2.33
C TYR A 400 13.85 -10.14 1.73
N GLY A 401 13.42 -9.43 0.69
CA GLY A 401 14.17 -8.37 0.02
C GLY A 401 14.26 -7.05 0.78
N VAL A 402 13.55 -6.89 1.90
CA VAL A 402 13.75 -5.74 2.80
C VAL A 402 15.20 -5.76 3.33
N PRO A 403 15.94 -4.64 3.29
CA PRO A 403 17.34 -4.59 3.73
C PRO A 403 17.52 -5.02 5.20
N ALA A 404 18.62 -5.72 5.51
CA ALA A 404 18.90 -6.20 6.86
C ALA A 404 18.97 -5.07 7.90
N SER A 405 19.48 -3.89 7.52
CA SER A 405 19.49 -2.69 8.38
C SER A 405 18.07 -2.22 8.73
N VAL A 406 17.13 -2.32 7.79
CA VAL A 406 15.72 -1.98 8.01
C VAL A 406 15.06 -3.01 8.92
N LYS A 407 15.29 -4.31 8.69
CA LYS A 407 14.79 -5.39 9.57
C LYS A 407 15.29 -5.25 11.00
N ALA A 408 16.57 -4.92 11.17
CA ALA A 408 17.19 -4.68 12.47
C ALA A 408 16.59 -3.46 13.17
N ARG A 409 16.45 -2.34 12.46
CA ARG A 409 15.80 -1.13 12.96
C ARG A 409 14.36 -1.39 13.40
N GLU A 410 13.61 -2.18 12.64
CA GLU A 410 12.21 -2.50 12.90
C GLU A 410 12.03 -3.71 13.85
N GLY A 411 13.13 -4.37 14.23
CA GLY A 411 13.15 -5.43 15.26
C GLY A 411 12.71 -6.82 14.82
N TRP A 412 12.62 -7.12 13.52
CA TRP A 412 12.12 -8.41 13.01
C TRP A 412 13.14 -9.22 12.21
N THR A 413 14.44 -9.02 12.45
CA THR A 413 15.53 -9.76 11.77
C THR A 413 15.33 -11.28 11.82
N ASP A 414 14.88 -11.80 12.97
CA ASP A 414 14.72 -13.24 13.22
C ASP A 414 13.28 -13.74 12.98
N CYS A 415 12.43 -12.93 12.35
CA CYS A 415 11.06 -13.33 12.06
C CYS A 415 11.01 -14.40 10.96
N ALA A 416 10.37 -15.52 11.26
CA ALA A 416 10.21 -16.64 10.34
C ALA A 416 8.95 -16.50 9.47
N PHE A 417 9.09 -16.71 8.16
CA PHE A 417 7.97 -16.72 7.22
C PHE A 417 7.69 -18.14 6.72
N GLY A 418 6.48 -18.64 6.99
CA GLY A 418 5.99 -19.92 6.49
C GLY A 418 4.97 -19.73 5.37
N VAL A 419 4.91 -20.67 4.42
CA VAL A 419 3.83 -20.72 3.42
C VAL A 419 3.15 -22.08 3.45
N LEU A 420 1.83 -22.07 3.60
CA LEU A 420 0.99 -23.25 3.58
C LEU A 420 0.04 -23.21 2.38
N THR A 421 -0.06 -24.32 1.66
CA THR A 421 -0.93 -24.45 0.48
C THR A 421 -1.77 -25.72 0.51
N GLN A 422 -2.98 -25.67 -0.06
CA GLN A 422 -3.94 -26.79 -0.03
C GLN A 422 -3.39 -28.10 -0.63
N GLY A 423 -2.43 -28.02 -1.55
CA GLY A 423 -1.79 -29.20 -2.14
C GLY A 423 -0.81 -29.95 -1.21
N TYR A 424 -0.59 -29.47 0.01
CA TYR A 424 0.31 -30.11 0.97
C TYR A 424 -0.44 -31.19 1.77
N GLY A 425 0.17 -32.37 1.94
CA GLY A 425 -0.50 -33.54 2.53
C GLY A 425 -1.04 -33.35 3.94
N GLU A 426 -0.43 -32.47 4.75
CA GLU A 426 -0.88 -32.15 6.11
C GLU A 426 -1.60 -30.80 6.22
N TYR A 427 -2.17 -30.30 5.11
CA TYR A 427 -2.77 -28.97 5.05
C TYR A 427 -3.79 -28.71 6.16
N GLU A 428 -4.78 -29.57 6.34
CA GLU A 428 -5.84 -29.38 7.35
C GLU A 428 -5.31 -29.33 8.79
N ARG A 429 -4.30 -30.16 9.08
CA ARG A 429 -3.65 -30.21 10.40
C ARG A 429 -2.91 -28.89 10.67
N LEU A 430 -2.06 -28.47 9.73
CA LEU A 430 -1.27 -27.24 9.85
C LEU A 430 -2.14 -25.98 9.79
N LEU A 431 -3.21 -25.97 8.99
CA LEU A 431 -4.19 -24.88 8.94
C LEU A 431 -4.81 -24.68 10.31
N THR A 432 -5.29 -25.77 10.93
CA THR A 432 -5.89 -25.74 12.27
C THR A 432 -4.91 -25.23 13.31
N GLU A 433 -3.66 -25.71 13.28
CA GLU A 433 -2.58 -25.29 14.17
C GLU A 433 -2.24 -23.80 14.00
N GLN A 434 -2.00 -23.34 12.78
CA GLN A 434 -1.61 -21.96 12.47
C GLN A 434 -2.73 -20.94 12.75
N VAL A 435 -4.00 -21.32 12.53
CA VAL A 435 -5.14 -20.46 12.86
C VAL A 435 -5.34 -20.37 14.38
N ARG A 436 -5.17 -21.48 15.11
CA ARG A 436 -5.27 -21.48 16.58
C ARG A 436 -4.09 -20.78 17.25
N ASP A 437 -2.87 -20.91 16.72
CA ASP A 437 -1.70 -20.25 17.31
C ASP A 437 -1.67 -18.73 17.07
N ALA A 438 -2.33 -18.24 16.01
CA ALA A 438 -2.31 -16.82 15.65
C ALA A 438 -2.69 -15.88 16.80
N ASP A 439 -1.99 -14.76 16.95
CA ASP A 439 -2.45 -13.60 17.74
C ASP A 439 -3.31 -12.67 16.89
N VAL A 440 -2.93 -12.54 15.61
CA VAL A 440 -3.64 -11.75 14.59
C VAL A 440 -3.81 -12.59 13.34
N ILE A 441 -5.02 -12.60 12.80
CA ILE A 441 -5.37 -13.25 11.53
C ILE A 441 -5.77 -12.18 10.53
N PHE A 442 -5.12 -12.13 9.37
CA PHE A 442 -5.50 -11.27 8.26
C PHE A 442 -6.11 -12.11 7.14
N CYS A 443 -7.39 -11.89 6.84
CA CYS A 443 -8.07 -12.48 5.69
C CYS A 443 -8.03 -11.49 4.53
N CYS A 444 -7.17 -11.77 3.55
CA CYS A 444 -6.90 -10.91 2.40
C CYS A 444 -7.21 -11.61 1.07
N THR A 445 -8.10 -12.61 1.09
CA THR A 445 -8.41 -13.48 -0.05
C THR A 445 -9.87 -13.32 -0.45
N PRO A 446 -10.16 -12.77 -1.65
CA PRO A 446 -11.51 -12.82 -2.19
C PRO A 446 -11.98 -14.27 -2.27
N SER A 447 -13.06 -14.57 -1.54
CA SER A 447 -13.57 -15.92 -1.37
C SER A 447 -15.09 -15.88 -1.29
N THR A 448 -15.73 -16.87 -1.89
CA THR A 448 -17.19 -17.11 -1.79
C THR A 448 -17.54 -18.11 -0.70
N GLU A 449 -16.53 -18.78 -0.14
CA GLU A 449 -16.64 -19.76 0.93
C GLU A 449 -15.65 -19.41 2.05
N PRO A 450 -15.99 -19.68 3.32
CA PRO A 450 -15.10 -19.39 4.45
C PRO A 450 -13.71 -20.02 4.30
N LEU A 451 -12.68 -19.29 4.75
CA LEU A 451 -11.27 -19.67 4.57
C LEU A 451 -10.82 -20.83 5.46
N PHE A 452 -11.60 -21.15 6.50
CA PHE A 452 -11.33 -22.22 7.45
C PHE A 452 -12.64 -22.69 8.09
N ARG A 453 -12.66 -23.91 8.63
CA ARG A 453 -13.85 -24.49 9.28
C ARG A 453 -14.17 -23.77 10.61
N PRO A 454 -15.46 -23.52 10.94
CA PRO A 454 -15.84 -22.80 12.16
C PRO A 454 -15.28 -23.46 13.44
N ALA A 455 -15.30 -24.79 13.50
CA ALA A 455 -14.80 -25.59 14.62
C ALA A 455 -13.37 -25.25 15.08
N ILE A 456 -12.52 -24.75 14.18
CA ILE A 456 -11.13 -24.38 14.50
C ILE A 456 -11.09 -23.29 15.60
N LEU A 457 -12.03 -22.34 15.56
CA LEU A 457 -12.10 -21.21 16.50
C LEU A 457 -13.29 -21.28 17.48
N THR A 458 -14.34 -22.04 17.17
CA THR A 458 -15.53 -22.13 18.02
C THR A 458 -15.46 -23.20 19.10
N GLU A 459 -14.66 -24.25 18.90
CA GLU A 459 -14.46 -25.29 19.90
C GLU A 459 -13.61 -24.83 21.09
N HIS A 460 -13.65 -25.60 22.19
CA HIS A 460 -12.96 -25.29 23.44
C HIS A 460 -11.50 -24.89 23.24
N GLU A 461 -10.72 -25.63 22.45
CA GLU A 461 -9.30 -25.34 22.17
C GLU A 461 -9.12 -24.02 21.41
N GLY A 462 -9.95 -23.77 20.41
CA GLY A 462 -9.95 -22.51 19.64
C GLY A 462 -10.24 -21.30 20.52
N ARG A 463 -11.11 -21.47 21.53
CA ARG A 463 -11.54 -20.41 22.44
C ARG A 463 -10.56 -20.07 23.56
N GLN A 464 -9.46 -20.81 23.74
CA GLN A 464 -8.53 -20.56 24.84
C GLN A 464 -7.77 -19.23 24.73
N LYS A 465 -7.67 -18.68 23.51
CA LYS A 465 -6.90 -17.48 23.20
C LYS A 465 -7.78 -16.44 22.52
N GLY A 466 -7.80 -15.22 23.05
CA GLY A 466 -8.42 -14.09 22.38
C GLY A 466 -7.55 -13.61 21.21
N ARG A 467 -8.14 -13.35 20.05
CA ARG A 467 -7.41 -12.97 18.83
C ARG A 467 -8.00 -11.73 18.16
N LEU A 468 -7.19 -11.07 17.35
CA LEU A 468 -7.69 -10.10 16.37
C LEU A 468 -7.82 -10.79 15.02
N LEU A 469 -9.01 -10.80 14.43
CA LEU A 469 -9.26 -11.28 13.09
C LEU A 469 -9.67 -10.10 12.23
N VAL A 470 -8.98 -9.85 11.13
CA VAL A 470 -9.24 -8.76 10.21
C VAL A 470 -9.65 -9.33 8.86
N ALA A 471 -10.90 -9.12 8.44
CA ALA A 471 -11.41 -9.57 7.14
C ALA A 471 -11.60 -8.40 6.17
N ILE A 472 -11.00 -8.57 4.99
CA ILE A 472 -10.76 -7.52 3.99
C ILE A 472 -11.08 -8.01 2.58
N GLY A 473 -10.79 -9.27 2.29
CA GLY A 473 -10.89 -9.86 0.95
C GLY A 473 -12.32 -10.01 0.45
N SER A 474 -13.31 -10.16 1.33
CA SER A 474 -14.74 -10.18 0.97
C SER A 474 -15.36 -8.77 1.01
N TYR A 475 -15.88 -8.29 -0.13
CA TYR A 475 -16.43 -6.93 -0.26
C TYR A 475 -17.72 -6.86 -1.07
N THR A 476 -18.30 -8.01 -1.40
CA THR A 476 -19.62 -8.14 -2.02
C THR A 476 -20.51 -9.03 -1.15
N PRO A 477 -21.85 -8.93 -1.28
CA PRO A 477 -22.78 -9.78 -0.53
C PRO A 477 -22.60 -11.28 -0.77
N SER A 478 -22.01 -11.68 -1.90
CA SER A 478 -21.75 -13.09 -2.24
C SER A 478 -20.42 -13.65 -1.70
N MET A 479 -19.58 -12.80 -1.08
CA MET A 479 -18.25 -13.19 -0.61
C MET A 479 -18.21 -13.43 0.91
N HIS A 480 -17.48 -14.48 1.29
CA HIS A 480 -17.34 -14.98 2.66
C HIS A 480 -15.89 -15.34 2.93
N GLU A 481 -15.25 -14.69 3.90
CA GLU A 481 -13.91 -15.07 4.38
C GLU A 481 -13.98 -15.77 5.73
N ILE A 482 -14.92 -15.35 6.58
CA ILE A 482 -15.10 -15.86 7.93
C ILE A 482 -16.39 -16.69 8.01
N PRO A 483 -16.39 -17.83 8.74
CA PRO A 483 -17.63 -18.54 9.07
C PRO A 483 -18.58 -17.71 9.95
N GLY A 484 -19.88 -17.74 9.66
CA GLY A 484 -20.90 -17.01 10.43
C GLY A 484 -20.94 -17.38 11.91
N GLU A 485 -20.63 -18.63 12.25
CA GLU A 485 -20.61 -19.10 13.64
C GLU A 485 -19.52 -18.40 14.48
N VAL A 486 -18.41 -18.01 13.85
CA VAL A 486 -17.35 -17.23 14.50
C VAL A 486 -17.84 -15.82 14.82
N LEU A 487 -18.66 -15.23 13.93
CA LEU A 487 -19.30 -13.93 14.16
C LEU A 487 -20.36 -14.01 15.25
N HIS A 488 -21.25 -15.01 15.22
CA HIS A 488 -22.25 -15.24 16.28
C HIS A 488 -21.62 -15.39 17.65
N GLN A 489 -20.51 -16.13 17.73
CA GLN A 489 -19.78 -16.28 18.97
C GLN A 489 -19.17 -14.95 19.44
N ALA A 490 -18.67 -14.11 18.53
CA ALA A 490 -18.14 -12.81 18.88
C ALA A 490 -19.21 -11.85 19.41
N VAL A 491 -20.47 -11.97 18.97
CA VAL A 491 -21.57 -11.10 19.45
C VAL A 491 -22.40 -11.69 20.60
N LYS A 492 -22.08 -12.90 21.06
CA LYS A 492 -22.82 -13.59 22.13
C LYS A 492 -22.71 -12.81 23.46
N ARG A 493 -23.86 -12.47 24.05
CA ARG A 493 -23.94 -11.79 25.37
C ARG A 493 -23.90 -12.81 26.52
N HIS A 494 -23.18 -12.51 27.60
CA HIS A 494 -23.25 -13.26 28.86
C HIS A 494 -24.08 -12.51 29.90
N HIS A 495 -24.96 -13.23 30.60
CA HIS A 495 -25.59 -12.75 31.83
C HIS A 495 -24.64 -12.99 33.01
N LEU A 496 -24.21 -11.91 33.67
CA LEU A 496 -23.30 -11.96 34.83
C LEU A 496 -24.05 -12.42 36.09
N GLY A 497 -23.90 -13.69 36.45
CA GLY A 497 -24.50 -14.27 37.66
C GLY A 497 -23.57 -15.15 38.51
N GLY A 498 -22.25 -15.16 38.26
CA GLY A 498 -21.32 -15.97 39.06
C GLY A 498 -19.90 -15.43 39.01
N MET A 499 -19.26 -15.31 40.18
CA MET A 499 -17.83 -15.02 40.27
C MET A 499 -17.05 -16.22 39.71
N PHE A 500 -16.26 -16.02 38.65
CA PHE A 500 -15.40 -17.07 38.09
C PHE A 500 -13.94 -16.63 38.06
N HIS A 501 -13.08 -17.44 38.68
CA HIS A 501 -11.63 -17.28 38.68
C HIS A 501 -11.02 -17.59 37.30
N PHE A 502 -10.09 -16.73 36.87
CA PHE A 502 -9.50 -16.63 35.53
C PHE A 502 -8.65 -17.84 35.07
N LYS A 503 -8.96 -18.40 33.90
CA LYS A 503 -7.98 -19.10 33.03
C LYS A 503 -8.34 -19.26 31.53
N HIS A 504 -9.48 -18.76 31.06
CA HIS A 504 -9.96 -18.91 29.68
C HIS A 504 -10.34 -17.55 29.08
N ALA A 505 -10.22 -17.34 27.76
CA ALA A 505 -10.78 -16.17 27.12
C ALA A 505 -12.32 -16.21 27.27
N MET A 506 -12.94 -15.09 27.67
CA MET A 506 -14.39 -15.05 27.87
C MET A 506 -15.11 -15.42 26.57
N GLU A 507 -16.20 -16.18 26.67
CA GLU A 507 -17.16 -16.26 25.56
C GLU A 507 -17.72 -14.84 25.30
N GLY A 508 -17.90 -14.48 24.02
CA GLY A 508 -18.14 -13.11 23.58
C GLY A 508 -16.90 -12.42 22.98
N GLY A 509 -17.09 -11.26 22.36
CA GLY A 509 -16.11 -10.51 21.58
C GLY A 509 -16.65 -9.15 21.14
N VAL A 510 -16.00 -8.54 20.16
CA VAL A 510 -16.52 -7.36 19.46
C VAL A 510 -16.34 -7.53 17.96
N VAL A 511 -17.38 -7.21 17.20
CA VAL A 511 -17.32 -7.08 15.74
C VAL A 511 -17.26 -5.58 15.42
N ILE A 512 -16.17 -5.18 14.77
CA ILE A 512 -15.89 -3.81 14.36
C ILE A 512 -16.10 -3.71 12.85
N VAL A 513 -16.76 -2.65 12.40
CA VAL A 513 -16.99 -2.36 10.98
C VAL A 513 -16.45 -0.98 10.61
N ASP A 514 -16.10 -0.76 9.34
CA ASP A 514 -15.70 0.59 8.86
C ASP A 514 -16.82 1.62 9.06
N THR A 515 -18.05 1.21 8.73
CA THR A 515 -19.31 1.96 8.84
C THR A 515 -20.43 0.95 9.08
N LEU A 516 -21.54 1.37 9.69
CA LEU A 516 -22.75 0.55 9.81
C LEU A 516 -23.32 0.13 8.45
N ASP A 517 -23.13 0.91 7.39
CA ASP A 517 -23.56 0.55 6.04
C ASP A 517 -22.89 -0.74 5.54
N GLY A 518 -21.73 -1.11 6.10
CA GLY A 518 -21.03 -2.34 5.80
C GLY A 518 -21.84 -3.60 6.12
N LEU A 519 -22.87 -3.51 6.97
CA LEU A 519 -23.83 -4.60 7.23
C LEU A 519 -24.65 -4.98 5.99
N GLN A 520 -24.76 -4.08 4.99
CA GLN A 520 -25.48 -4.33 3.74
C GLN A 520 -24.55 -4.77 2.60
N GLU A 521 -23.23 -4.58 2.74
CA GLU A 521 -22.25 -4.89 1.70
C GLU A 521 -21.46 -6.18 1.97
N ALA A 522 -21.23 -6.53 3.24
CA ALA A 522 -20.40 -7.66 3.63
C ALA A 522 -21.22 -8.96 3.75
N GLY A 523 -21.06 -9.88 2.80
CA GLY A 523 -21.78 -11.16 2.77
C GLY A 523 -21.75 -11.93 4.10
N GLU A 524 -20.58 -12.04 4.71
CA GLU A 524 -20.44 -12.72 6.01
C GLU A 524 -21.19 -12.06 7.18
N LEU A 525 -21.43 -10.75 7.16
CA LEU A 525 -22.25 -10.08 8.17
C LEU A 525 -23.75 -10.26 7.87
N ILE A 526 -24.12 -10.22 6.59
CA ILE A 526 -25.50 -10.41 6.10
C ILE A 526 -25.97 -11.83 6.42
N ASP A 527 -25.18 -12.84 6.05
CA ASP A 527 -25.50 -14.26 6.25
C ASP A 527 -25.53 -14.62 7.74
N ALA A 528 -24.70 -13.96 8.55
CA ALA A 528 -24.76 -14.08 10.00
C ALA A 528 -25.96 -13.34 10.63
N GLY A 529 -26.69 -12.50 9.88
CA GLY A 529 -27.83 -11.75 10.41
C GLY A 529 -27.46 -10.84 11.57
N LEU A 530 -26.29 -10.18 11.51
CA LEU A 530 -25.87 -9.25 12.55
C LEU A 530 -26.62 -7.92 12.45
N GLU A 531 -27.14 -7.46 13.57
CA GLU A 531 -27.86 -6.20 13.68
C GLU A 531 -26.94 -5.02 14.05
N PRO A 532 -27.29 -3.76 13.74
CA PRO A 532 -26.48 -2.58 14.07
C PRO A 532 -26.11 -2.44 15.55
N ASN A 533 -26.90 -3.01 16.46
CA ASN A 533 -26.63 -3.00 17.91
C ASN A 533 -25.67 -4.12 18.38
N GLN A 534 -25.18 -4.95 17.46
CA GLN A 534 -24.22 -6.04 17.72
C GLN A 534 -22.82 -5.74 17.17
N VAL A 535 -22.66 -4.65 16.42
CA VAL A 535 -21.38 -4.22 15.85
C VAL A 535 -20.99 -2.84 16.39
N VAL A 536 -19.71 -2.50 16.24
CA VAL A 536 -19.15 -1.21 16.65
C VAL A 536 -18.48 -0.56 15.44
N GLU A 537 -18.76 0.70 15.15
CA GLU A 537 -18.01 1.40 14.11
C GLU A 537 -16.59 1.68 14.58
N TYR A 538 -15.65 1.47 13.66
CA TYR A 538 -14.22 1.58 13.91
C TYR A 538 -13.82 2.90 14.56
N ALA A 539 -14.52 3.99 14.24
CA ALA A 539 -14.17 5.32 14.69
C ALA A 539 -14.51 5.63 16.16
N PHE A 540 -15.36 4.84 16.81
CA PHE A 540 -15.63 4.97 18.25
C PHE A 540 -14.47 4.42 19.11
N LEU A 541 -13.53 3.71 18.51
CA LEU A 541 -12.33 3.21 19.20
C LEU A 541 -11.29 4.30 19.48
N SER A 542 -11.48 5.49 18.91
CA SER A 542 -10.58 6.65 18.98
C SER A 542 -10.77 7.49 20.23
N VAL A 543 -12.00 7.62 20.73
CA VAL A 543 -12.39 8.45 21.90
C VAL A 543 -11.70 7.98 23.19
N HIS A 544 -11.36 6.69 23.27
CA HIS A 544 -10.78 6.13 24.48
C HIS A 544 -9.26 6.27 24.61
N ASP A 545 -8.54 6.64 23.55
CA ASP A 545 -7.09 6.90 23.66
C ASP A 545 -6.81 8.25 24.38
N GLU A 546 -7.73 9.22 24.29
CA GLU A 546 -7.58 10.54 24.93
C GLU A 546 -7.90 10.50 26.44
N MET A 547 -8.86 9.68 26.86
CA MET A 547 -9.21 9.52 28.28
C MET A 547 -8.12 8.78 29.09
N ALA A 548 -7.30 7.93 28.44
CA ALA A 548 -6.20 7.22 29.07
C ALA A 548 -4.91 8.07 29.22
N ALA A 549 -4.81 9.19 28.49
CA ALA A 549 -3.58 10.00 28.41
C ALA A 549 -3.49 11.14 29.46
N GLY A 550 -4.53 11.39 30.24
CA GLY A 550 -4.47 12.33 31.38
C GLY A 550 -4.12 13.79 31.03
N THR A 551 -4.29 14.21 29.77
CA THR A 551 -4.04 15.60 29.36
C THR A 551 -5.27 16.46 29.60
N GLU A 552 -5.24 17.28 30.65
CA GLU A 552 -6.10 18.45 30.78
C GLU A 552 -5.85 19.40 29.59
N SER A 553 -6.86 19.65 28.77
CA SER A 553 -6.84 20.75 27.80
C SER A 553 -7.63 21.93 28.38
N PRO A 554 -7.08 23.16 28.37
CA PRO A 554 -7.76 24.34 28.87
C PRO A 554 -8.57 24.98 27.75
N LEU A 555 -9.90 24.90 27.79
CA LEU A 555 -10.80 25.83 27.10
C LEU A 555 -12.19 25.74 27.76
N HIS A 556 -12.40 26.60 28.75
CA HIS A 556 -13.73 27.00 29.17
C HIS A 556 -14.37 27.83 28.05
N SER A 557 -15.34 27.25 27.35
CA SER A 557 -16.48 28.01 26.83
C SER A 557 -17.72 27.13 26.94
N THR A 558 -18.63 27.59 27.78
CA THR A 558 -19.93 27.00 28.12
C THR A 558 -20.80 26.87 26.87
N ASP A 559 -20.98 25.64 26.40
CA ASP A 559 -22.21 25.14 25.78
C ASP A 559 -22.19 23.61 25.98
N ASP A 560 -22.81 23.19 27.08
CA ASP A 560 -22.94 21.79 27.49
C ASP A 560 -23.75 21.01 26.43
N VAL A 561 -23.07 20.27 25.54
CA VAL A 561 -23.69 19.14 24.85
C VAL A 561 -23.75 17.99 25.85
N ALA A 562 -24.78 18.04 26.70
CA ALA A 562 -25.13 16.97 27.61
C ALA A 562 -25.34 15.68 26.81
N ILE A 563 -24.58 14.64 27.17
CA ILE A 563 -24.81 13.26 26.73
C ILE A 563 -26.23 12.89 27.18
N THR A 564 -27.18 12.85 26.24
CA THR A 564 -28.56 12.51 26.58
C THR A 564 -28.67 11.02 26.87
N SER A 565 -29.45 10.72 27.91
CA SER A 565 -29.76 9.39 28.42
C SER A 565 -30.34 8.41 27.39
N GLU A 566 -30.67 8.86 26.16
CA GLU A 566 -31.19 8.03 25.07
C GLU A 566 -30.10 7.26 24.30
N MET A 567 -28.88 7.79 24.15
CA MET A 567 -27.78 7.06 23.47
C MET A 567 -27.22 5.91 24.31
N LEU A 568 -27.32 6.01 25.64
CA LEU A 568 -26.82 5.01 26.59
C LEU A 568 -27.87 3.96 27.00
N GLY A 569 -29.14 4.14 26.60
CA GLY A 569 -30.24 3.21 26.87
C GLY A 569 -30.15 1.86 26.13
N LYS A 570 -29.19 1.69 25.20
CA LYS A 570 -28.94 0.41 24.52
C LYS A 570 -28.17 -0.62 25.38
N PHE A 571 -27.80 -0.25 26.61
CA PHE A 571 -27.01 -1.09 27.52
C PHE A 571 -27.80 -1.74 28.69
N ASP A 572 -29.12 -1.55 28.81
CA ASP A 572 -29.94 -2.26 29.81
C ASP A 572 -30.97 -3.22 29.18
N LEU A 573 -31.01 -4.44 29.74
CA LEU A 573 -31.76 -5.61 29.31
C LEU A 573 -32.86 -5.87 30.33
N GLY A 574 -34.12 -5.66 29.94
CA GLY A 574 -35.26 -6.34 30.55
C GLY A 574 -36.40 -5.44 31.03
N SER A 575 -37.48 -5.39 30.26
CA SER A 575 -38.84 -5.60 30.79
C SER A 575 -39.83 -5.61 29.62
N THR A 576 -40.59 -6.69 29.52
CA THR A 576 -41.81 -6.76 28.71
C THR A 576 -42.83 -5.73 29.19
N SER A 577 -43.34 -4.88 28.29
CA SER A 577 -44.70 -4.35 28.41
C SER A 577 -45.26 -3.94 27.05
N SER A 578 -46.40 -4.54 26.78
CA SER A 578 -47.33 -4.41 25.68
C SER A 578 -48.02 -3.03 25.57
N VAL A 579 -48.55 -2.76 24.36
CA VAL A 579 -49.83 -2.08 24.03
C VAL A 579 -49.78 -0.73 23.27
N ASN A 580 -50.39 -0.78 22.07
CA ASN A 580 -51.21 0.19 21.29
C ASN A 580 -50.63 1.35 20.45
N THR A 581 -50.71 1.12 19.12
CA THR A 581 -51.43 1.89 18.07
C THR A 581 -51.66 3.40 18.20
N ALA A 582 -51.08 4.14 17.25
CA ALA A 582 -51.71 5.06 16.29
C ALA A 582 -50.62 5.33 15.21
N GLY A 583 -50.81 5.29 13.90
CA GLY A 583 -51.98 5.51 13.07
C GLY A 583 -51.57 6.57 12.06
N GLU A 584 -51.12 6.18 10.86
CA GLU A 584 -51.23 7.04 9.69
C GLU A 584 -51.13 6.23 8.41
N THR A 585 -52.11 6.50 7.56
CA THR A 585 -52.59 5.73 6.42
C THR A 585 -51.86 6.11 5.16
N ASN A 586 -51.51 5.14 4.32
CA ASN A 586 -51.70 5.31 2.87
C ASN A 586 -52.21 4.01 2.26
N SER A 587 -53.32 4.18 1.55
CA SER A 587 -54.14 3.18 0.89
C SER A 587 -53.41 2.54 -0.30
N ILE A 588 -53.72 1.28 -0.58
CA ILE A 588 -54.30 0.81 -1.86
C ILE A 588 -54.77 -0.64 -1.66
N MET A 589 -55.98 -0.89 -2.15
CA MET A 589 -56.78 -2.10 -2.01
C MET A 589 -56.16 -3.33 -2.70
N SER A 590 -56.29 -4.51 -2.10
CA SER A 590 -56.90 -5.66 -2.78
C SER A 590 -57.30 -6.74 -1.77
N ALA A 591 -58.52 -7.22 -1.92
CA ALA A 591 -59.15 -8.25 -1.11
C ALA A 591 -58.73 -9.65 -1.59
N ALA A 592 -58.52 -10.58 -0.66
CA ALA A 592 -59.04 -11.94 -0.77
C ALA A 592 -58.86 -12.72 0.55
N SER A 593 -59.99 -13.20 1.02
CA SER A 593 -60.26 -14.13 2.12
C SER A 593 -59.58 -15.50 2.01
N SER A 594 -59.20 -16.08 3.16
CA SER A 594 -59.52 -17.46 3.60
C SER A 594 -58.71 -17.77 4.89
N SER A 595 -59.31 -17.74 6.08
CA SER A 595 -60.03 -18.83 6.75
C SER A 595 -59.19 -20.07 7.06
N GLY A 596 -58.97 -20.37 8.36
CA GLY A 596 -58.77 -21.75 8.80
C GLY A 596 -57.96 -21.99 10.08
N LYS A 597 -58.65 -22.03 11.24
CA LYS A 597 -58.53 -22.98 12.39
C LYS A 597 -57.11 -23.32 12.92
N MET A 598 -56.70 -22.97 14.15
CA MET A 598 -57.14 -23.38 15.50
C MET A 598 -57.12 -24.89 15.82
N THR A 599 -56.61 -25.17 17.04
CA THR A 599 -56.69 -26.39 17.90
C THR A 599 -55.62 -27.47 17.63
N SER A 600 -54.98 -28.12 18.62
CA SER A 600 -55.09 -28.12 20.09
C SER A 600 -54.03 -29.06 20.71
N SER A 601 -53.53 -28.73 21.91
CA SER A 601 -53.41 -29.59 23.13
C SER A 601 -52.62 -30.92 23.05
N SER A 602 -51.78 -31.38 24.00
CA SER A 602 -52.03 -31.58 25.44
C SER A 602 -50.89 -32.38 26.12
N ILE A 603 -50.52 -31.98 27.35
CA ILE A 603 -50.48 -32.79 28.62
C ILE A 603 -49.35 -33.80 28.94
N SER A 604 -48.98 -33.75 30.24
CA SER A 604 -48.38 -34.71 31.21
C SER A 604 -46.88 -34.51 31.50
N SER A 605 -46.37 -34.23 32.72
CA SER A 605 -46.64 -34.54 34.15
C SER A 605 -46.09 -35.88 34.66
N ALA A 606 -45.10 -35.83 35.57
CA ALA A 606 -44.95 -36.63 36.82
C ALA A 606 -43.48 -36.57 37.34
N MET A 607 -43.23 -36.12 38.59
CA MET A 607 -42.88 -36.91 39.82
C MET A 607 -41.45 -37.51 39.81
N SER A 608 -40.66 -37.65 40.87
CA SER A 608 -40.64 -37.28 42.30
C SER A 608 -39.33 -37.83 42.93
N THR A 609 -38.98 -37.41 44.17
CA THR A 609 -38.21 -38.17 45.22
C THR A 609 -36.72 -38.50 44.94
N ASP A 610 -35.76 -38.62 45.87
CA ASP A 610 -35.74 -38.79 47.34
C ASP A 610 -34.30 -38.62 47.92
N ASN A 611 -34.23 -38.37 49.22
CA ASN A 611 -33.28 -38.83 50.27
C ASN A 611 -31.73 -38.72 50.21
N GLY A 612 -31.14 -38.44 51.40
CA GLY A 612 -29.95 -39.16 51.88
C GLY A 612 -28.99 -38.40 52.84
N ASP A 613 -29.05 -38.78 54.12
CA ASP A 613 -28.28 -38.36 55.31
C ASP A 613 -26.73 -38.43 55.27
N ALA A 614 -26.04 -37.71 56.19
CA ALA A 614 -25.13 -38.31 57.19
C ALA A 614 -24.38 -37.28 58.09
N ASP A 615 -24.37 -37.60 59.39
CA ASP A 615 -23.74 -36.96 60.55
C ASP A 615 -22.20 -37.06 60.65
N GLY A 616 -21.59 -36.24 61.52
CA GLY A 616 -20.25 -36.49 62.08
C GLY A 616 -19.64 -35.35 62.91
N HIS A 617 -19.73 -35.45 64.25
CA HIS A 617 -19.18 -34.55 65.28
C HIS A 617 -17.79 -35.01 65.81
N ALA A 618 -16.91 -34.06 66.16
CA ALA A 618 -15.91 -34.04 67.27
C ALA A 618 -14.90 -32.88 67.00
N GLY A 619 -14.44 -32.00 67.90
CA GLY A 619 -14.48 -31.86 69.36
C GLY A 619 -13.09 -31.44 69.87
N SER A 620 -12.90 -30.21 70.37
CA SER A 620 -12.01 -29.85 71.52
C SER A 620 -11.84 -28.33 71.72
N GLU A 621 -12.21 -27.89 72.93
CA GLU A 621 -12.03 -26.57 73.58
C GLU A 621 -10.82 -26.63 74.56
N PRO A 622 -10.51 -25.63 75.44
CA PRO A 622 -10.40 -24.16 75.29
C PRO A 622 -9.13 -23.62 76.02
N LYS A 623 -8.86 -22.29 76.02
CA LYS A 623 -8.32 -21.55 77.20
C LYS A 623 -8.24 -20.01 77.04
N HIS A 624 -9.10 -19.36 77.82
CA HIS A 624 -9.06 -18.11 78.59
C HIS A 624 -8.25 -16.83 78.22
N ARG A 625 -9.02 -15.73 78.28
CA ARG A 625 -8.78 -14.26 78.31
C ARG A 625 -8.10 -13.73 79.60
N PRO A 626 -7.69 -12.43 79.69
CA PRO A 626 -8.58 -11.26 79.99
C PRO A 626 -8.33 -10.03 79.05
N ALA A 627 -9.34 -9.35 78.47
CA ALA A 627 -10.12 -8.17 78.95
C ALA A 627 -9.24 -6.98 79.42
N HIS A 628 -9.28 -5.75 78.88
CA HIS A 628 -10.39 -4.84 78.52
C HIS A 628 -9.93 -3.71 77.55
N HIS A 629 -10.74 -3.30 76.57
CA HIS A 629 -11.39 -1.96 76.51
C HIS A 629 -12.12 -1.68 75.17
N LYS A 630 -13.44 -1.46 75.33
CA LYS A 630 -14.44 -0.68 74.57
C LYS A 630 -14.17 -0.16 73.13
N SER A 631 -15.10 -0.60 72.27
CA SER A 631 -15.80 0.13 71.19
C SER A 631 -15.01 0.77 70.04
N LYS A 632 -15.11 0.14 68.86
CA LYS A 632 -15.52 0.81 67.62
C LYS A 632 -16.05 -0.22 66.62
N SER A 633 -17.12 0.18 65.96
CA SER A 633 -17.92 -0.54 64.97
C SER A 633 -17.09 -1.16 63.83
N LYS A 634 -17.60 -2.29 63.32
CA LYS A 634 -17.20 -2.88 62.05
C LYS A 634 -17.40 -1.88 60.91
N GLU A 635 -16.33 -1.34 60.36
CA GLU A 635 -16.23 -0.97 58.95
C GLU A 635 -15.15 -1.84 58.33
N LYS A 636 -15.56 -3.03 57.87
CA LYS A 636 -14.81 -3.73 56.83
C LYS A 636 -15.27 -3.11 55.52
N VAL A 637 -14.39 -2.28 54.98
CA VAL A 637 -14.45 -1.68 53.65
C VAL A 637 -14.89 -2.75 52.64
N LYS A 638 -16.10 -2.59 52.10
CA LYS A 638 -16.50 -3.13 50.80
C LYS A 638 -15.92 -2.18 49.75
N GLU A 639 -14.71 -2.43 49.29
CA GLU A 639 -14.27 -1.92 48.00
C GLU A 639 -14.92 -2.83 46.95
N ASN A 640 -16.11 -2.43 46.50
CA ASN A 640 -16.77 -3.03 45.36
C ASN A 640 -16.26 -2.35 44.09
N ASP A 641 -15.77 -3.17 43.17
CA ASP A 641 -15.43 -2.88 41.78
C ASP A 641 -16.42 -1.91 41.10
N LYS A 642 -15.96 -0.70 40.78
CA LYS A 642 -16.52 0.12 39.72
C LYS A 642 -15.47 0.25 38.62
N GLU A 643 -15.30 -0.82 37.87
CA GLU A 643 -14.48 -0.78 36.67
C GLU A 643 -15.25 -0.06 35.58
N SER A 644 -14.66 0.98 34.97
CA SER A 644 -15.37 1.78 33.96
C SER A 644 -15.59 0.97 32.67
N GLU A 645 -16.65 1.24 31.91
CA GLU A 645 -16.90 0.60 30.62
C GLU A 645 -15.75 0.83 29.62
N ALA A 646 -15.04 1.96 29.72
CA ALA A 646 -13.84 2.26 28.95
C ALA A 646 -12.67 1.30 29.29
N ASP A 647 -12.50 0.96 30.57
CA ASP A 647 -11.50 -0.03 31.02
C ASP A 647 -11.86 -1.45 30.56
N ARG A 648 -13.15 -1.74 30.36
CA ARG A 648 -13.64 -3.01 29.82
C ARG A 648 -13.30 -3.13 28.34
N LEU A 649 -13.68 -2.15 27.51
CA LEU A 649 -13.38 -2.17 26.08
C LEU A 649 -11.87 -2.20 25.81
N SER A 650 -11.08 -1.44 26.56
CA SER A 650 -9.62 -1.43 26.43
C SER A 650 -8.99 -2.80 26.72
N ARG A 651 -9.43 -3.50 27.77
CA ARG A 651 -9.00 -4.89 28.04
C ARG A 651 -9.43 -5.87 26.97
N TRP A 652 -10.65 -5.70 26.44
CA TRP A 652 -11.16 -6.54 25.35
C TRP A 652 -10.35 -6.37 24.07
N LEU A 653 -10.07 -5.14 23.64
CA LEU A 653 -9.22 -4.87 22.49
C LEU A 653 -7.82 -5.47 22.68
N ALA A 654 -7.28 -5.42 23.90
CA ALA A 654 -5.94 -5.92 24.21
C ALA A 654 -5.82 -7.45 24.28
N LYS A 655 -6.82 -8.16 24.80
CA LYS A 655 -6.73 -9.60 25.14
C LYS A 655 -7.90 -10.47 24.66
N GLY A 656 -9.04 -9.89 24.32
CA GLY A 656 -10.25 -10.61 23.91
C GLY A 656 -10.29 -10.97 22.42
N ASN A 657 -11.45 -11.48 21.98
CA ASN A 657 -11.76 -11.75 20.57
C ASN A 657 -12.29 -10.49 19.90
N VAL A 658 -11.61 -10.05 18.85
CA VAL A 658 -11.93 -8.86 18.09
C VAL A 658 -11.99 -9.26 16.63
N ILE A 659 -13.11 -9.02 15.96
CA ILE A 659 -13.26 -9.20 14.52
C ILE A 659 -13.39 -7.82 13.92
N TYR A 660 -12.54 -7.46 12.98
CA TYR A 660 -12.66 -6.23 12.21
C TYR A 660 -12.99 -6.57 10.77
N LYS A 661 -14.17 -6.14 10.33
CA LYS A 661 -14.66 -6.28 8.98
C LYS A 661 -14.53 -4.96 8.23
N SER A 662 -13.65 -4.93 7.24
CA SER A 662 -13.49 -3.80 6.33
C SER A 662 -14.09 -4.11 4.95
N VAL A 663 -14.94 -3.21 4.45
CA VAL A 663 -15.40 -3.15 3.04
C VAL A 663 -14.75 -1.98 2.29
N GLY A 664 -14.16 -1.04 3.04
CA GLY A 664 -13.43 0.11 2.52
C GLY A 664 -14.31 1.26 2.08
N LEU A 665 -13.97 2.46 2.55
CA LEU A 665 -14.67 3.71 2.25
C LEU A 665 -13.84 4.57 1.31
N GLY A 666 -14.51 5.36 0.44
CA GLY A 666 -13.85 6.35 -0.41
C GLY A 666 -13.07 7.37 0.42
N LEU A 667 -13.60 7.74 1.60
CA LEU A 667 -12.97 8.62 2.58
C LEU A 667 -11.54 8.16 2.92
N MET A 668 -11.33 6.86 3.11
CA MET A 668 -10.01 6.33 3.42
C MET A 668 -9.02 6.57 2.28
N ASP A 669 -9.48 6.47 1.02
CA ASP A 669 -8.65 6.73 -0.16
C ASP A 669 -8.37 8.24 -0.31
N LEU A 670 -9.35 9.11 -0.03
CA LEU A 670 -9.20 10.57 -0.03
C LEU A 670 -8.20 11.03 1.03
N THR A 671 -8.43 10.68 2.30
CA THR A 671 -7.62 11.19 3.42
C THR A 671 -6.17 10.72 3.31
N VAL A 672 -5.95 9.41 3.09
CA VAL A 672 -4.59 8.86 2.96
C VAL A 672 -3.93 9.34 1.66
N GLY A 673 -4.71 9.53 0.59
CA GLY A 673 -4.22 10.09 -0.68
C GLY A 673 -3.72 11.52 -0.56
N MET A 674 -4.50 12.41 0.06
CA MET A 674 -4.12 13.80 0.31
C MET A 674 -2.85 13.88 1.15
N HIS A 675 -2.78 13.08 2.22
CA HIS A 675 -1.59 13.04 3.06
C HIS A 675 -0.37 12.51 2.31
N LEU A 676 -0.53 11.49 1.46
CA LEU A 676 0.55 10.96 0.63
C LEU A 676 1.07 12.01 -0.38
N VAL A 677 0.19 12.79 -1.01
CA VAL A 677 0.60 13.86 -1.94
C VAL A 677 1.45 14.89 -1.20
N LYS A 678 1.01 15.35 -0.03
CA LYS A 678 1.77 16.28 0.81
C LYS A 678 3.13 15.70 1.23
N TYR A 679 3.12 14.45 1.73
CA TYR A 679 4.32 13.72 2.12
C TYR A 679 5.34 13.59 0.98
N ALA A 680 4.86 13.35 -0.24
CA ALA A 680 5.68 13.25 -1.43
C ALA A 680 6.26 14.61 -1.86
N GLN A 681 5.45 15.68 -1.82
CA GLN A 681 5.87 17.04 -2.13
C GLN A 681 6.98 17.54 -1.19
N GLU A 682 6.85 17.32 0.12
CA GLU A 682 7.86 17.69 1.12
C GLU A 682 9.22 17.02 0.86
N ARG A 683 9.21 15.86 0.20
CA ARG A 683 10.40 15.08 -0.17
C ARG A 683 10.84 15.29 -1.62
N GLY A 684 10.18 16.18 -2.37
CA GLY A 684 10.47 16.43 -3.78
C GLY A 684 10.23 15.21 -4.68
N VAL A 685 9.30 14.32 -4.30
CA VAL A 685 8.97 13.10 -5.04
C VAL A 685 7.64 13.27 -5.77
N GLY A 686 7.62 12.93 -7.06
CA GLY A 686 6.44 13.05 -7.92
C GLY A 686 6.71 13.93 -9.14
N THR A 687 5.72 14.05 -10.01
CA THR A 687 5.80 14.90 -11.21
C THR A 687 4.69 15.94 -11.14
N THR A 688 5.05 17.22 -11.17
CA THR A 688 4.10 18.32 -11.27
C THR A 688 3.80 18.59 -12.74
N VAL A 689 2.52 18.63 -13.10
CA VAL A 689 2.06 18.99 -14.45
C VAL A 689 1.40 20.37 -14.39
N PRO A 690 2.04 21.44 -14.91
CA PRO A 690 1.47 22.78 -14.86
C PRO A 690 0.16 22.87 -15.65
N GLY A 691 -0.88 23.48 -15.06
CA GLY A 691 -2.17 23.70 -15.71
C GLY A 691 -3.06 22.46 -15.85
N PHE A 692 -2.71 21.37 -15.18
CA PHE A 692 -3.54 20.18 -15.02
C PHE A 692 -4.45 20.27 -13.79
#